data_AF-A0A962QUM6-F1
#
_entry.id   AF-A0A962QUM6-F1
#
_cell.length_a   1.000
_cell.length_b   1.000
_cell.length_c   1.000
_cell.angle_alpha   90.00
_cell.angle_beta   90.00
_cell.angle_gamma   90.00
#
_symmetry.space_group_name_H-M   'P 1'
#
loop_
_entity.id
_entity.type
_entity.pdbx_description
1 polymer ?
#
loop_
_entity_poly.entity_id
_entity_poly.type
_entity_poly.pdbx_seq_one_letter_code
_entity_poly.pdbx_strand_id
1 'polypeptide(L)'
;IPAGNVCFGAVPTCNNVASGGATTNNTETMSLAKTFDNAENVSKLEGLTTRLRMVLSNNSVSALTSATISDTLPSAGPFQQLRVANPPNVSNSCGGTVTATAGSTSVALNGGTVPAASGGSAGTCFLEVDVAGPAGSYPNTADATAVRNNADGSTTNVSDSDGANLTYNDALRVEKFFNPAATGEGGSATGSVRFTNLDASNPITGISMTDDLPAGMLIATPSNAYSTCGGNPALTATAGTGTVILSGATLAPSAVCEVRFDVTVTGNADWTNTIPAGGVTADNGITNRDPVSATLTFVPPEVPLISKAISPGNISPGQPGLLTITITNAAQDLSNLEVTDYFTMDGTAGAALNGMRLATAPAASTDCPNGIVTAMPGDTSVRLSGATLAGGASCQVRVNVTSTTAGTITNTIPIDSISSDQGATNSTSFAQSTLNIGTAIGVGKMFEPPVVSPTEPSRLRITIYNTQSEGLTGLSLTDTFPAGLVTAADPAGFSDCGGGAVVTFPTTGSVQMTGGSINGATDGEAATCVIEADVVSAIEGTYLNAIPANSLLANGNPVPHPGANATLEVRERLIVNKAFDDLTLDVGDPNGFTTGTASRLPGVAAPLTIRIENPNTIALTEVRFVDELPDGLTLAPTPALATTCTGGAVDGVAFGREIRLTGATLDAAAVCTVTANVVSNIPGIYTNEIAVGDVTSFEGIDNNPLTQAQLIVITPPGITKDIAPPVIAPGVPATLTLALENDNDLAYTLAAPLVDNLPGSPGQMTVADPSVVTTTCPGGTGIVTAVANASSISIANGASVPPGGCVVTVEVTAATPGDYLNFIPVGALNTSFGPSEEPAQAPLLVSTLGYISGRVFLDNQAVPDGQYLPGSSTPIEGNPIELRSGADCSGALLNSVTTDAMGNYLFSGLAAGTYSVCQPTQPGGSLNSVTTPGSIVTVAGSTGAAGTASNPGTPTSQIVGIVLNNNGNADEVSGSPENNFSEVLPASIAGNVYHDANNNGSFDPGESGIGGVTVTLSGPVNTSVVTNPDGSYSFTGLPPGQYTVTETQPSPWTDGIDTLGTVAGIPNGNATTNDTFTAINLAPGDAGINYNFGEVVGAAALAINAAATCANNAPGVSYNIPAYSGSGTTFTLSWLTVDDRLVATYVDQPASGSLLWPGVVVDSAGMGVGWPGWVFSDGQWTAVPDDRLPEMVLRVTLGESAETIVTYPPNSMSCLTQPLGTFPTPIPGLPNPALLLLALLMAITGGWSLARPRLHRRY
;
A
#
# COMPACT_ATOMS: atom_id res chain seq x y z
N ILE A 1 -56.85 -51.26 -3.09
CA ILE A 1 -58.25 -51.75 -3.23
C ILE A 1 -58.33 -53.12 -2.56
N PRO A 2 -59.31 -53.40 -1.67
CA PRO A 2 -59.48 -54.73 -1.07
C PRO A 2 -59.77 -55.80 -2.14
N ALA A 3 -59.35 -57.04 -1.87
CA ALA A 3 -59.50 -58.15 -2.80
C ALA A 3 -60.96 -58.32 -3.26
N GLY A 4 -61.20 -58.17 -4.57
CA GLY A 4 -62.52 -58.35 -5.19
C GLY A 4 -62.90 -57.38 -6.33
N ASN A 5 -62.12 -56.32 -6.61
CA ASN A 5 -62.56 -55.25 -7.53
C ASN A 5 -61.61 -54.99 -8.72
N VAL A 6 -61.22 -56.01 -9.47
CA VAL A 6 -60.76 -55.84 -10.87
C VAL A 6 -61.25 -57.01 -11.73
N CYS A 7 -62.04 -56.72 -12.77
CA CYS A 7 -62.46 -57.68 -13.80
C CYS A 7 -61.94 -57.26 -15.18
N PHE A 8 -61.57 -58.24 -16.01
CA PHE A 8 -61.15 -58.13 -17.40
C PHE A 8 -61.99 -59.08 -18.28
N GLY A 9 -62.58 -58.61 -19.39
CA GLY A 9 -63.30 -59.44 -20.38
C GLY A 9 -64.63 -58.87 -20.93
N ALA A 10 -65.04 -59.28 -22.13
CA ALA A 10 -65.99 -58.59 -23.03
C ALA A 10 -67.52 -58.69 -22.70
N VAL A 11 -68.14 -57.50 -22.55
CA VAL A 11 -69.58 -57.06 -22.64
C VAL A 11 -70.56 -57.38 -21.47
N PRO A 12 -71.56 -56.52 -21.10
CA PRO A 12 -71.54 -55.08 -20.78
C PRO A 12 -72.17 -54.69 -19.40
N THR A 13 -71.72 -53.54 -18.87
CA THR A 13 -72.35 -52.62 -17.86
C THR A 13 -72.54 -53.04 -16.40
N CYS A 14 -71.74 -52.43 -15.51
CA CYS A 14 -72.10 -51.50 -14.40
C CYS A 14 -70.76 -50.94 -13.82
N ASN A 15 -70.51 -49.64 -13.56
CA ASN A 15 -71.34 -48.65 -12.87
C ASN A 15 -71.06 -47.15 -13.19
N ASN A 16 -70.75 -46.73 -14.43
CA ASN A 16 -70.80 -45.31 -14.82
C ASN A 16 -70.01 -44.30 -13.95
N VAL A 17 -68.81 -44.65 -13.47
CA VAL A 17 -67.84 -43.63 -13.06
C VAL A 17 -66.49 -44.00 -13.64
N ALA A 18 -65.93 -43.13 -14.48
CA ALA A 18 -64.54 -43.27 -14.90
C ALA A 18 -63.66 -43.28 -13.65
N SER A 19 -62.75 -44.25 -13.51
CA SER A 19 -61.57 -44.00 -12.69
C SER A 19 -60.88 -42.80 -13.35
N GLY A 20 -60.94 -41.65 -12.68
CA GLY A 20 -60.24 -40.44 -13.10
C GLY A 20 -58.80 -40.79 -13.45
N GLY A 21 -58.28 -40.15 -14.50
CA GLY A 21 -56.94 -40.41 -15.01
C GLY A 21 -55.95 -40.56 -13.87
N ALA A 22 -55.37 -41.76 -13.76
CA ALA A 22 -54.27 -41.97 -12.83
C ALA A 22 -53.11 -41.14 -13.37
N THR A 23 -52.91 -39.96 -12.77
CA THR A 23 -51.63 -39.29 -12.78
C THR A 23 -50.60 -40.28 -12.27
N THR A 24 -49.75 -40.79 -13.16
CA THR A 24 -48.59 -41.59 -12.78
C THR A 24 -47.60 -40.67 -12.09
N ASN A 25 -47.62 -40.64 -10.75
CA ASN A 25 -46.60 -39.95 -9.98
C ASN A 25 -45.36 -40.87 -9.95
N ASN A 26 -44.47 -40.72 -10.93
CA ASN A 26 -43.29 -41.58 -11.07
C ASN A 26 -42.32 -41.45 -9.88
N THR A 27 -42.37 -40.34 -9.14
CA THR A 27 -41.62 -40.06 -7.90
C THR A 27 -41.98 -40.95 -6.72
N GLU A 28 -43.13 -41.65 -6.73
CA GLU A 28 -43.45 -42.61 -5.66
C GLU A 28 -42.86 -44.00 -5.91
N THR A 29 -42.34 -44.29 -7.12
CA THR A 29 -41.85 -45.65 -7.45
C THR A 29 -40.40 -45.87 -7.05
N MET A 30 -39.51 -44.96 -7.41
CA MET A 30 -38.08 -45.00 -7.08
C MET A 30 -37.71 -43.71 -6.37
N SER A 31 -36.90 -43.81 -5.32
CA SER A 31 -36.25 -42.64 -4.73
C SER A 31 -34.75 -42.87 -4.56
N LEU A 32 -33.97 -41.80 -4.70
CA LEU A 32 -32.56 -41.73 -4.36
C LEU A 32 -32.39 -40.93 -3.07
N ALA A 33 -31.54 -41.41 -2.17
CA ALA A 33 -31.11 -40.67 -1.00
C ALA A 33 -29.58 -40.64 -0.96
N LYS A 34 -28.99 -39.44 -1.00
CA LYS A 34 -27.56 -39.19 -0.97
C LYS A 34 -27.19 -38.59 0.38
N THR A 35 -26.13 -39.11 0.98
CA THR A 35 -25.62 -38.61 2.27
C THR A 35 -24.11 -38.70 2.33
N PHE A 36 -23.52 -37.85 3.16
CA PHE A 36 -22.14 -37.95 3.63
C PHE A 36 -22.19 -38.41 5.09
N ASP A 37 -21.44 -39.44 5.48
CA ASP A 37 -21.46 -40.01 6.84
C ASP A 37 -22.89 -40.24 7.42
N ASN A 38 -23.87 -40.55 6.55
CA ASN A 38 -25.29 -40.71 6.86
C ASN A 38 -26.06 -39.42 7.24
N ALA A 39 -25.58 -38.24 6.82
CA ALA A 39 -26.28 -36.96 6.92
C ALA A 39 -26.27 -36.18 5.58
N GLU A 40 -27.26 -35.30 5.38
CA GLU A 40 -27.36 -34.46 4.17
C GLU A 40 -26.36 -33.30 4.17
N ASN A 41 -25.98 -32.82 5.36
CA ASN A 41 -25.01 -31.74 5.53
C ASN A 41 -23.96 -32.19 6.55
N VAL A 42 -22.71 -32.30 6.11
CA VAL A 42 -21.59 -32.71 6.98
C VAL A 42 -20.48 -31.66 6.93
N SER A 43 -19.93 -31.34 8.09
CA SER A 43 -18.72 -30.52 8.21
C SER A 43 -17.59 -31.33 8.84
N LYS A 44 -16.41 -31.31 8.22
CA LYS A 44 -15.20 -32.06 8.62
C LYS A 44 -13.98 -31.16 8.48
N LEU A 45 -12.86 -31.54 9.09
CA LEU A 45 -11.56 -30.97 8.75
C LEU A 45 -11.02 -31.64 7.48
N GLU A 46 -10.39 -30.88 6.60
CA GLU A 46 -9.70 -31.42 5.41
C GLU A 46 -8.64 -32.48 5.81
N GLY A 47 -8.34 -33.40 4.90
CA GLY A 47 -7.48 -34.55 5.18
C GLY A 47 -8.17 -35.72 5.88
N LEU A 48 -9.42 -35.57 6.33
CA LEU A 48 -10.26 -36.68 6.79
C LEU A 48 -11.09 -37.26 5.64
N THR A 49 -11.16 -38.59 5.55
CA THR A 49 -12.05 -39.27 4.60
C THR A 49 -13.51 -39.19 5.07
N THR A 50 -14.42 -38.93 4.13
CA THR A 50 -15.87 -38.90 4.37
C THR A 50 -16.56 -39.99 3.55
N ARG A 51 -17.48 -40.73 4.15
CA ARG A 51 -18.22 -41.80 3.47
C ARG A 51 -19.38 -41.20 2.67
N LEU A 52 -19.29 -41.21 1.34
CA LEU A 52 -20.39 -40.92 0.45
C LEU A 52 -21.27 -42.16 0.31
N ARG A 53 -22.57 -42.03 0.62
CA ARG A 53 -23.56 -43.11 0.57
C ARG A 53 -24.77 -42.69 -0.27
N MET A 54 -25.09 -43.49 -1.28
CA MET A 54 -26.25 -43.35 -2.16
C MET A 54 -27.16 -44.57 -2.00
N VAL A 55 -28.42 -44.36 -1.64
CA VAL A 55 -29.41 -45.43 -1.40
C VAL A 55 -30.55 -45.29 -2.41
N LEU A 56 -30.79 -46.33 -3.19
CA LEU A 56 -31.97 -46.45 -4.03
C LEU A 56 -33.06 -47.22 -3.30
N SER A 57 -34.27 -46.66 -3.29
CA SER A 57 -35.47 -47.30 -2.74
C SER A 57 -36.48 -47.56 -3.84
N ASN A 58 -37.15 -48.70 -3.79
CA ASN A 58 -38.15 -49.15 -4.74
C ASN A 58 -39.44 -49.54 -4.03
N ASN A 59 -40.51 -48.78 -4.28
CA ASN A 59 -41.86 -49.07 -3.77
C ASN A 59 -42.68 -49.96 -4.71
N SER A 60 -42.13 -50.33 -5.87
CA SER A 60 -42.79 -51.25 -6.80
C SER A 60 -42.77 -52.68 -6.28
N VAL A 61 -43.86 -53.41 -6.53
CA VAL A 61 -43.95 -54.87 -6.29
C VAL A 61 -43.09 -55.70 -7.25
N SER A 62 -42.47 -55.06 -8.25
CA SER A 62 -41.47 -55.64 -9.14
C SER A 62 -40.10 -55.02 -8.88
N ALA A 63 -39.02 -55.79 -9.04
CA ALA A 63 -37.66 -55.25 -8.96
C ALA A 63 -37.41 -54.24 -10.08
N LEU A 64 -36.61 -53.20 -9.80
CA LEU A 64 -36.10 -52.29 -10.82
C LEU A 64 -34.81 -52.88 -11.39
N THR A 65 -34.72 -52.95 -12.72
CA THR A 65 -33.57 -53.52 -13.43
C THR A 65 -32.80 -52.45 -14.20
N SER A 66 -31.55 -52.74 -14.56
CA SER A 66 -30.67 -51.80 -15.28
C SER A 66 -30.49 -50.47 -14.55
N ALA A 67 -30.44 -50.51 -13.21
CA ALA A 67 -30.24 -49.32 -12.40
C ALA A 67 -28.86 -48.71 -12.68
N THR A 68 -28.81 -47.41 -12.90
CA THR A 68 -27.60 -46.61 -13.00
C THR A 68 -27.58 -45.53 -11.93
N ILE A 69 -26.38 -45.22 -11.45
CA ILE A 69 -26.11 -44.04 -10.61
C ILE A 69 -24.95 -43.31 -11.27
N SER A 70 -25.05 -41.99 -11.39
CA SER A 70 -23.99 -41.12 -11.88
C SER A 70 -23.81 -39.95 -10.92
N ASP A 71 -22.59 -39.74 -10.47
CA ASP A 71 -22.24 -38.72 -9.48
C ASP A 71 -20.91 -38.10 -9.91
N THR A 72 -20.95 -36.83 -10.35
CA THR A 72 -19.75 -36.05 -10.68
C THR A 72 -19.40 -35.22 -9.46
N LEU A 73 -18.25 -35.52 -8.86
CA LEU A 73 -17.81 -34.84 -7.64
C LEU A 73 -17.49 -33.36 -7.97
N PRO A 74 -18.11 -32.40 -7.26
CA PRO A 74 -17.98 -30.98 -7.55
C PRO A 74 -16.58 -30.47 -7.21
N SER A 75 -16.21 -29.35 -7.83
CA SER A 75 -15.09 -28.53 -7.39
C SER A 75 -15.63 -27.32 -6.62
N ALA A 76 -14.98 -26.95 -5.52
CA ALA A 76 -15.30 -25.72 -4.78
C ALA A 76 -14.52 -24.49 -5.31
N GLY A 77 -13.58 -24.71 -6.23
CA GLY A 77 -12.75 -23.66 -6.82
C GLY A 77 -11.46 -24.22 -7.46
N PRO A 78 -10.54 -23.37 -7.91
CA PRO A 78 -9.21 -23.80 -8.36
C PRO A 78 -8.49 -24.60 -7.26
N PHE A 79 -7.91 -25.75 -7.61
CA PHE A 79 -7.21 -26.69 -6.70
C PHE A 79 -8.06 -27.33 -5.59
N GLN A 80 -9.36 -27.03 -5.50
CA GLN A 80 -10.30 -27.55 -4.51
C GLN A 80 -11.25 -28.57 -5.13
N GLN A 81 -10.69 -29.61 -5.73
CA GLN A 81 -11.48 -30.69 -6.36
C GLN A 81 -11.77 -31.79 -5.34
N LEU A 82 -13.05 -32.10 -5.11
CA LEU A 82 -13.43 -33.30 -4.36
C LEU A 82 -13.10 -34.55 -5.18
N ARG A 83 -12.46 -35.55 -4.55
CA ARG A 83 -12.02 -36.77 -5.23
C ARG A 83 -12.41 -38.01 -4.45
N VAL A 84 -12.45 -39.13 -5.16
CA VAL A 84 -12.51 -40.46 -4.54
C VAL A 84 -11.23 -40.68 -3.74
N ALA A 85 -11.36 -41.05 -2.46
CA ALA A 85 -10.24 -41.25 -1.54
C ALA A 85 -9.36 -42.45 -1.94
N ASN A 86 -8.16 -42.53 -1.37
CA ASN A 86 -7.25 -43.67 -1.53
C ASN A 86 -6.97 -44.32 -0.16
N PRO A 87 -7.44 -45.56 0.11
CA PRO A 87 -8.26 -46.40 -0.77
C PRO A 87 -9.72 -45.91 -0.92
N PRO A 88 -10.41 -46.25 -2.04
CA PRO A 88 -11.77 -45.79 -2.32
C PRO A 88 -12.86 -46.49 -1.47
N ASN A 89 -12.52 -47.60 -0.81
CA ASN A 89 -13.38 -48.37 0.10
C ASN A 89 -14.81 -48.64 -0.42
N VAL A 90 -14.92 -49.01 -1.70
CA VAL A 90 -16.19 -49.23 -2.39
C VAL A 90 -17.00 -50.36 -1.75
N SER A 91 -18.27 -50.10 -1.45
CA SER A 91 -19.25 -51.10 -0.99
C SER A 91 -20.56 -50.94 -1.76
N ASN A 92 -21.08 -52.02 -2.34
CA ASN A 92 -22.24 -51.97 -3.22
C ASN A 92 -23.16 -53.18 -3.01
N SER A 93 -24.44 -52.95 -2.75
CA SER A 93 -25.48 -53.99 -2.62
C SER A 93 -26.46 -54.05 -3.78
N CYS A 94 -26.40 -53.11 -4.73
CA CYS A 94 -27.26 -53.07 -5.91
C CYS A 94 -26.83 -54.07 -7.02
N GLY A 95 -25.68 -54.74 -6.88
CA GLY A 95 -25.08 -55.49 -7.99
C GLY A 95 -24.54 -54.57 -9.09
N GLY A 96 -24.40 -55.05 -10.33
CA GLY A 96 -23.85 -54.24 -11.45
C GLY A 96 -22.35 -53.93 -11.33
N THR A 97 -21.86 -53.03 -12.18
CA THR A 97 -20.44 -52.62 -12.24
C THR A 97 -20.27 -51.21 -11.68
N VAL A 98 -19.34 -51.03 -10.74
CA VAL A 98 -19.04 -49.73 -10.12
C VAL A 98 -17.74 -49.15 -10.69
N THR A 99 -17.76 -47.85 -10.97
CA THR A 99 -16.59 -47.05 -11.34
C THR A 99 -16.34 -46.01 -10.26
N ALA A 100 -15.28 -46.19 -9.47
CA ALA A 100 -14.87 -45.28 -8.40
C ALA A 100 -13.36 -45.43 -8.16
N THR A 101 -12.56 -44.90 -9.10
CA THR A 101 -11.10 -45.02 -9.08
C THR A 101 -10.51 -44.02 -8.10
N ALA A 102 -9.55 -44.40 -7.25
CA ALA A 102 -8.88 -43.45 -6.35
C ALA A 102 -8.35 -42.22 -7.12
N GLY A 103 -8.64 -41.02 -6.61
CA GLY A 103 -8.27 -39.74 -7.24
C GLY A 103 -9.18 -39.27 -8.37
N SER A 104 -10.16 -40.08 -8.83
CA SER A 104 -11.14 -39.66 -9.84
C SER A 104 -12.14 -38.65 -9.28
N THR A 105 -12.79 -37.93 -10.20
CA THR A 105 -13.82 -36.91 -9.90
C THR A 105 -15.24 -37.41 -10.19
N SER A 106 -15.41 -38.73 -10.29
CA SER A 106 -16.73 -39.32 -10.54
C SER A 106 -16.87 -40.68 -9.88
N VAL A 107 -18.11 -40.98 -9.49
CA VAL A 107 -18.59 -42.24 -8.96
C VAL A 107 -19.78 -42.68 -9.81
N ALA A 108 -19.77 -43.91 -10.30
CA ALA A 108 -20.87 -44.44 -11.11
C ALA A 108 -21.19 -45.90 -10.81
N LEU A 109 -22.46 -46.27 -10.98
CA LEU A 109 -22.96 -47.64 -11.01
C LEU A 109 -23.66 -47.88 -12.35
N ASN A 110 -23.40 -49.02 -13.00
CA ASN A 110 -24.08 -49.42 -14.22
C ASN A 110 -24.65 -50.85 -14.11
N GLY A 111 -25.93 -51.02 -14.44
CA GLY A 111 -26.57 -52.34 -14.54
C GLY A 111 -26.98 -52.96 -13.19
N GLY A 112 -27.26 -52.15 -12.18
CA GLY A 112 -27.73 -52.60 -10.87
C GLY A 112 -29.18 -53.13 -10.90
N THR A 113 -29.60 -53.73 -9.79
CA THR A 113 -30.98 -54.18 -9.54
C THR A 113 -31.43 -53.72 -8.15
N VAL A 114 -32.56 -53.01 -8.08
CA VAL A 114 -33.18 -52.61 -6.79
C VAL A 114 -34.29 -53.62 -6.47
N PRO A 115 -34.26 -54.31 -5.32
CA PRO A 115 -35.25 -55.32 -4.96
C PRO A 115 -36.69 -54.78 -4.98
N ALA A 116 -37.68 -55.65 -5.18
CA ALA A 116 -39.09 -55.30 -5.05
C ALA A 116 -39.46 -54.95 -3.60
N ALA A 117 -40.48 -54.12 -3.42
CA ALA A 117 -41.10 -53.87 -2.13
C ALA A 117 -41.68 -55.17 -1.53
N SER A 118 -41.49 -55.37 -0.23
CA SER A 118 -41.94 -56.56 0.50
C SER A 118 -42.60 -56.17 1.82
N GLY A 119 -43.77 -56.74 2.12
CA GLY A 119 -44.46 -56.52 3.39
C GLY A 119 -44.88 -55.07 3.70
N GLY A 120 -44.96 -54.21 2.68
CA GLY A 120 -45.23 -52.78 2.85
C GLY A 120 -43.99 -51.91 3.05
N SER A 121 -42.79 -52.48 3.02
CA SER A 121 -41.52 -51.75 3.04
C SER A 121 -40.90 -51.70 1.64
N ALA A 122 -40.30 -50.56 1.29
CA ALA A 122 -39.55 -50.39 0.05
C ALA A 122 -38.38 -51.39 -0.02
N GLY A 123 -38.14 -51.98 -1.18
CA GLY A 123 -36.89 -52.69 -1.44
C GLY A 123 -35.76 -51.68 -1.59
N THR A 124 -34.60 -51.90 -0.96
CA THR A 124 -33.50 -50.94 -1.00
C THR A 124 -32.19 -51.60 -1.43
N CYS A 125 -31.33 -50.82 -2.07
CA CYS A 125 -29.94 -51.15 -2.28
C CYS A 125 -29.09 -49.87 -2.18
N PHE A 126 -27.78 -49.99 -2.02
CA PHE A 126 -26.89 -48.85 -1.82
C PHE A 126 -25.54 -49.00 -2.54
N LEU A 127 -24.91 -47.86 -2.80
CA LEU A 127 -23.52 -47.69 -3.18
C LEU A 127 -22.82 -46.74 -2.17
N GLU A 128 -21.65 -47.14 -1.71
CA GLU A 128 -20.80 -46.40 -0.78
C GLU A 128 -19.38 -46.29 -1.31
N VAL A 129 -18.81 -45.10 -1.21
CA VAL A 129 -17.42 -44.79 -1.61
C VAL A 129 -16.85 -43.76 -0.63
N ASP A 130 -15.57 -43.84 -0.29
CA ASP A 130 -14.91 -42.79 0.48
C ASP A 130 -14.45 -41.66 -0.43
N VAL A 131 -14.68 -40.43 -0.01
CA VAL A 131 -14.23 -39.20 -0.69
C VAL A 131 -13.38 -38.35 0.25
N ALA A 132 -12.48 -37.57 -0.33
CA ALA A 132 -11.67 -36.60 0.39
C ALA A 132 -11.38 -35.41 -0.54
N GLY A 133 -11.16 -34.23 0.05
CA GLY A 133 -10.82 -33.03 -0.69
C GLY A 133 -10.29 -31.94 0.23
N PRO A 134 -9.72 -30.86 -0.35
CA PRO A 134 -9.29 -29.68 0.38
C PRO A 134 -10.44 -28.96 1.08
N ALA A 135 -10.13 -28.02 1.96
CA ALA A 135 -11.12 -27.12 2.54
C ALA A 135 -11.97 -26.41 1.46
N GLY A 136 -13.29 -26.41 1.65
CA GLY A 136 -14.27 -25.93 0.68
C GLY A 136 -15.68 -26.49 0.93
N SER A 137 -16.69 -25.90 0.30
CA SER A 137 -18.07 -26.42 0.33
C SER A 137 -18.39 -27.13 -0.98
N TYR A 138 -18.85 -28.37 -0.88
CA TYR A 138 -19.05 -29.29 -1.99
C TYR A 138 -20.53 -29.70 -2.05
N PRO A 139 -21.39 -28.87 -2.66
CA PRO A 139 -22.77 -29.27 -2.97
C PRO A 139 -22.70 -30.33 -4.08
N ASN A 140 -23.01 -31.57 -3.72
CA ASN A 140 -22.85 -32.71 -4.61
C ASN A 140 -24.20 -33.35 -4.93
N THR A 141 -24.55 -33.45 -6.22
CA THR A 141 -25.80 -34.05 -6.70
C THR A 141 -25.49 -35.36 -7.41
N ALA A 142 -26.25 -36.41 -7.07
CA ALA A 142 -26.22 -37.67 -7.79
C ALA A 142 -27.53 -37.88 -8.55
N ASP A 143 -27.42 -38.46 -9.74
CA ASP A 143 -28.57 -38.83 -10.57
C ASP A 143 -28.66 -40.35 -10.65
N ALA A 144 -29.88 -40.89 -10.61
CA ALA A 144 -30.13 -42.31 -10.80
C ALA A 144 -31.25 -42.57 -11.79
N THR A 145 -31.10 -43.64 -12.58
CA THR A 145 -32.16 -44.13 -13.48
C THR A 145 -32.32 -45.64 -13.34
N ALA A 146 -33.53 -46.17 -13.56
CA ALA A 146 -33.77 -47.60 -13.61
C ALA A 146 -34.99 -47.94 -14.47
N VAL A 147 -35.16 -49.23 -14.80
CA VAL A 147 -36.28 -49.72 -15.60
C VAL A 147 -37.28 -50.47 -14.71
N ARG A 148 -38.53 -50.00 -14.70
CA ARG A 148 -39.67 -50.65 -14.03
C ARG A 148 -40.42 -51.55 -15.01
N ASN A 149 -40.73 -52.78 -14.58
CA ASN A 149 -41.67 -53.66 -15.27
C ASN A 149 -43.09 -53.44 -14.73
N ASN A 150 -44.00 -52.99 -15.58
CA ASN A 150 -45.40 -52.72 -15.23
C ASN A 150 -46.24 -54.00 -15.23
N ALA A 151 -47.36 -53.98 -14.52
CA ALA A 151 -48.26 -55.14 -14.39
C ALA A 151 -48.92 -55.56 -15.72
N ASP A 152 -48.93 -54.69 -16.73
CA ASP A 152 -49.45 -54.96 -18.08
C ASP A 152 -48.38 -55.54 -19.04
N GLY A 153 -47.15 -55.75 -18.55
CA GLY A 153 -46.02 -56.27 -19.34
C GLY A 153 -45.22 -55.21 -20.10
N SER A 154 -45.57 -53.91 -19.99
CA SER A 154 -44.77 -52.80 -20.52
C SER A 154 -43.63 -52.39 -19.58
N THR A 155 -42.65 -51.63 -20.08
CA THR A 155 -41.54 -51.08 -19.28
C THR A 155 -41.60 -49.56 -19.19
N THR A 156 -41.18 -48.98 -18.07
CA THR A 156 -41.08 -47.53 -17.89
C THR A 156 -39.73 -47.17 -17.26
N ASN A 157 -39.06 -46.17 -17.79
CA ASN A 157 -37.87 -45.61 -17.15
C ASN A 157 -38.31 -44.74 -15.98
N VAL A 158 -37.68 -44.95 -14.83
CA VAL A 158 -37.83 -44.11 -13.65
C VAL A 158 -36.48 -43.46 -13.37
N SER A 159 -36.51 -42.20 -12.96
CA SER A 159 -35.32 -41.42 -12.63
C SER A 159 -35.59 -40.62 -11.38
N ASP A 160 -34.55 -40.41 -10.59
CA ASP A 160 -34.57 -39.53 -9.44
C ASP A 160 -33.19 -38.90 -9.25
N SER A 161 -33.13 -37.76 -8.58
CA SER A 161 -31.89 -37.08 -8.26
C SER A 161 -31.94 -36.56 -6.83
N ASP A 162 -30.79 -36.59 -6.15
CA ASP A 162 -30.69 -36.12 -4.78
C ASP A 162 -29.33 -35.50 -4.49
N GLY A 163 -29.33 -34.50 -3.61
CA GLY A 163 -28.18 -33.66 -3.30
C GLY A 163 -27.80 -33.71 -1.82
N ALA A 164 -26.50 -33.65 -1.54
CA ALA A 164 -25.97 -33.49 -0.19
C ALA A 164 -24.80 -32.50 -0.21
N ASN A 165 -24.55 -31.82 0.90
CA ASN A 165 -23.45 -30.87 1.03
C ASN A 165 -22.38 -31.40 2.00
N LEU A 166 -21.12 -31.37 1.55
CA LEU A 166 -19.96 -31.65 2.38
C LEU A 166 -19.12 -30.38 2.49
N THR A 167 -18.82 -29.94 3.71
CA THR A 167 -17.92 -28.81 3.95
C THR A 167 -16.66 -29.30 4.65
N TYR A 168 -15.51 -29.11 4.01
CA TYR A 168 -14.22 -29.27 4.66
C TYR A 168 -13.75 -27.90 5.19
N ASN A 169 -13.41 -27.81 6.47
CA ASN A 169 -12.76 -26.65 7.08
C ASN A 169 -11.24 -26.86 7.11
N ASP A 170 -10.48 -25.77 7.17
CA ASP A 170 -9.01 -25.81 7.19
C ASP A 170 -8.49 -26.64 8.38
N ALA A 171 -7.60 -27.58 8.10
CA ALA A 171 -6.89 -28.36 9.11
C ALA A 171 -5.50 -27.79 9.38
N LEU A 172 -4.93 -27.08 8.40
CA LEU A 172 -3.61 -26.48 8.46
C LEU A 172 -3.72 -24.96 8.28
N ARG A 173 -3.22 -24.20 9.25
CA ARG A 173 -2.98 -22.76 9.09
C ARG A 173 -1.50 -22.52 8.82
N VAL A 174 -1.21 -21.70 7.82
CA VAL A 174 0.15 -21.32 7.46
C VAL A 174 0.26 -19.81 7.54
N GLU A 175 1.31 -19.33 8.20
CA GLU A 175 1.62 -17.91 8.34
C GLU A 175 3.08 -17.67 7.96
N LYS A 176 3.36 -16.48 7.45
CA LYS A 176 4.69 -16.06 7.05
C LYS A 176 4.98 -14.68 7.63
N PHE A 177 6.23 -14.44 8.04
CA PHE A 177 6.66 -13.14 8.55
C PHE A 177 8.19 -12.98 8.46
N PHE A 178 8.65 -11.72 8.53
CA PHE A 178 10.06 -11.35 8.58
C PHE A 178 10.40 -10.69 9.92
N ASN A 179 11.62 -10.89 10.39
CA ASN A 179 12.16 -10.18 11.53
C ASN A 179 13.62 -9.74 11.25
N PRO A 180 13.92 -8.43 11.19
CA PRO A 180 12.96 -7.31 11.22
C PRO A 180 11.96 -7.36 10.05
N ALA A 181 10.83 -6.66 10.19
CA ALA A 181 9.78 -6.60 9.15
C ALA A 181 10.09 -5.59 8.02
N ALA A 182 11.13 -4.78 8.19
CA ALA A 182 11.59 -3.80 7.21
C ALA A 182 13.12 -3.76 7.16
N THR A 183 13.70 -3.49 6.00
CA THR A 183 15.15 -3.34 5.81
C THR A 183 15.47 -2.50 4.56
N GLY A 184 16.68 -1.95 4.49
CA GLY A 184 17.21 -1.32 3.29
C GLY A 184 17.96 -2.29 2.37
N GLU A 185 18.43 -1.78 1.24
CA GLU A 185 19.26 -2.53 0.30
C GLU A 185 20.54 -3.04 0.98
N GLY A 186 20.89 -4.31 0.74
CA GLY A 186 22.03 -4.98 1.37
C GLY A 186 21.77 -5.44 2.81
N GLY A 187 20.64 -5.06 3.41
CA GLY A 187 20.26 -5.53 4.74
C GLY A 187 19.76 -6.98 4.76
N SER A 188 19.58 -7.50 5.97
CA SER A 188 19.22 -8.90 6.20
C SER A 188 18.04 -9.06 7.15
N ALA A 189 17.25 -10.11 6.95
CA ALA A 189 16.13 -10.46 7.83
C ALA A 189 15.98 -11.97 7.96
N THR A 190 15.44 -12.43 9.09
CA THR A 190 15.05 -13.84 9.25
C THR A 190 13.63 -14.02 8.69
N GLY A 191 13.51 -14.80 7.61
CA GLY A 191 12.24 -15.28 7.08
C GLY A 191 11.73 -16.49 7.88
N SER A 192 10.46 -16.47 8.25
CA SER A 192 9.84 -17.55 9.03
C SER A 192 8.52 -18.00 8.41
N VAL A 193 8.34 -19.31 8.27
CA VAL A 193 7.08 -19.97 7.88
C VAL A 193 6.59 -20.79 9.05
N ARG A 194 5.44 -20.42 9.61
CA ARG A 194 4.81 -21.06 10.77
C ARG A 194 3.63 -21.93 10.31
N PHE A 195 3.67 -23.20 10.70
CA PHE A 195 2.59 -24.17 10.48
C PHE A 195 1.86 -24.42 11.79
N THR A 196 0.53 -24.36 11.77
CA THR A 196 -0.32 -24.68 12.91
C THR A 196 -1.33 -25.74 12.53
N ASN A 197 -1.32 -26.87 13.26
CA ASN A 197 -2.33 -27.90 13.12
C ASN A 197 -3.59 -27.50 13.91
N LEU A 198 -4.69 -27.28 13.21
CA LEU A 198 -5.99 -26.94 13.80
C LEU A 198 -6.77 -28.17 14.24
N ASP A 199 -6.36 -29.37 13.83
CA ASP A 199 -6.91 -30.62 14.30
C ASP A 199 -6.32 -30.98 15.68
N ALA A 200 -7.18 -31.05 16.69
CA ALA A 200 -6.81 -31.41 18.05
C ALA A 200 -6.66 -32.93 18.28
N SER A 201 -7.03 -33.74 17.30
CA SER A 201 -7.09 -35.20 17.42
C SER A 201 -6.13 -35.92 16.48
N ASN A 202 -5.88 -35.39 15.28
CA ASN A 202 -5.09 -36.08 14.25
C ASN A 202 -3.79 -35.32 13.91
N PRO A 203 -2.67 -36.04 13.72
CA PRO A 203 -1.45 -35.43 13.20
C PRO A 203 -1.59 -35.15 11.70
N ILE A 204 -0.90 -34.11 11.22
CA ILE A 204 -0.73 -33.83 9.79
C ILE A 204 0.65 -34.33 9.39
N THR A 205 0.71 -35.23 8.41
CA THR A 205 1.95 -35.84 7.92
C THR A 205 2.25 -35.40 6.48
N GLY A 206 3.51 -35.51 6.07
CA GLY A 206 3.91 -35.27 4.68
C GLY A 206 3.91 -33.80 4.26
N ILE A 207 3.93 -32.85 5.21
CA ILE A 207 3.93 -31.42 4.90
C ILE A 207 5.14 -31.10 4.04
N SER A 208 4.85 -30.50 2.89
CA SER A 208 5.82 -30.12 1.88
C SER A 208 5.47 -28.74 1.34
N MET A 209 6.50 -27.92 1.09
CA MET A 209 6.34 -26.59 0.53
C MET A 209 7.54 -26.22 -0.35
N THR A 210 7.26 -25.37 -1.33
CA THR A 210 8.27 -24.63 -2.09
C THR A 210 7.96 -23.15 -1.95
N ASP A 211 8.93 -22.38 -1.50
CA ASP A 211 8.86 -20.93 -1.37
C ASP A 211 9.91 -20.31 -2.28
N ASP A 212 9.44 -19.78 -3.41
CA ASP A 212 10.26 -19.02 -4.35
C ASP A 212 10.29 -17.56 -3.91
N LEU A 213 11.46 -17.13 -3.46
CA LEU A 213 11.72 -15.76 -3.03
C LEU A 213 11.56 -14.80 -4.21
N PRO A 214 11.00 -13.61 -3.99
CA PRO A 214 10.84 -12.61 -5.04
C PRO A 214 12.20 -12.12 -5.56
N ALA A 215 12.19 -11.51 -6.76
CA ALA A 215 13.39 -10.92 -7.33
C ALA A 215 14.03 -9.92 -6.34
N GLY A 216 15.35 -10.02 -6.19
CA GLY A 216 16.09 -9.20 -5.23
C GLY A 216 16.11 -9.73 -3.79
N MET A 217 15.49 -10.87 -3.48
CA MET A 217 15.62 -11.53 -2.17
C MET A 217 16.33 -12.88 -2.33
N LEU A 218 17.47 -13.06 -1.66
CA LEU A 218 18.28 -14.28 -1.72
C LEU A 218 18.54 -14.82 -0.32
N ILE A 219 18.77 -16.13 -0.20
CA ILE A 219 19.18 -16.75 1.06
C ILE A 219 20.55 -16.22 1.49
N ALA A 220 20.66 -15.73 2.73
CA ALA A 220 21.86 -15.10 3.27
C ALA A 220 23.06 -16.08 3.38
N THR A 221 24.26 -15.53 3.56
CA THR A 221 25.49 -16.28 3.87
C THR A 221 25.98 -15.93 5.28
N PRO A 222 25.87 -16.84 6.29
CA PRO A 222 25.29 -18.19 6.26
C PRO A 222 23.75 -18.18 6.18
N SER A 223 23.14 -19.28 5.72
CA SER A 223 21.68 -19.36 5.53
C SER A 223 20.89 -19.49 6.83
N ASN A 224 21.54 -19.92 7.92
CA ASN A 224 20.94 -20.19 9.24
C ASN A 224 19.61 -20.97 9.19
N ALA A 225 19.45 -21.83 8.18
CA ALA A 225 18.19 -22.50 7.93
C ALA A 225 17.97 -23.68 8.90
N TYR A 226 16.81 -23.71 9.55
CA TYR A 226 16.41 -24.83 10.41
C TYR A 226 14.89 -24.99 10.47
N SER A 227 14.44 -26.19 10.84
CA SER A 227 13.04 -26.50 11.08
C SER A 227 12.84 -27.07 12.48
N THR A 228 11.76 -26.67 13.15
CA THR A 228 11.31 -27.26 14.42
C THR A 228 10.24 -28.34 14.21
N CYS A 229 9.87 -28.62 12.96
CA CYS A 229 8.81 -29.57 12.62
C CYS A 229 9.26 -31.03 12.83
N GLY A 230 8.31 -31.89 13.23
CA GLY A 230 8.56 -33.32 13.38
C GLY A 230 8.67 -34.05 12.04
N GLY A 231 8.83 -35.38 12.06
CA GLY A 231 8.76 -36.21 10.84
C GLY A 231 10.09 -36.42 10.09
N ASN A 232 11.21 -35.95 10.64
CA ASN A 232 12.52 -35.92 9.97
C ASN A 232 12.48 -35.16 8.63
N PRO A 233 12.11 -33.87 8.66
CA PRO A 233 11.93 -33.08 7.45
C PRO A 233 13.25 -32.85 6.72
N ALA A 234 13.21 -32.88 5.39
CA ALA A 234 14.31 -32.41 4.55
C ALA A 234 14.09 -30.93 4.21
N LEU A 235 15.00 -30.07 4.68
CA LEU A 235 15.00 -28.63 4.43
C LEU A 235 16.19 -28.26 3.54
N THR A 236 15.92 -27.56 2.44
CA THR A 236 16.92 -27.05 1.51
C THR A 236 16.78 -25.53 1.39
N ALA A 237 17.81 -24.80 1.81
CA ALA A 237 17.92 -23.34 1.68
C ALA A 237 19.40 -23.00 1.41
N THR A 238 19.77 -23.00 0.12
CA THR A 238 21.15 -22.82 -0.31
C THR A 238 21.48 -21.33 -0.38
N ALA A 239 22.56 -20.90 0.27
CA ALA A 239 22.95 -19.49 0.29
C ALA A 239 23.19 -18.94 -1.13
N GLY A 240 22.75 -17.71 -1.38
CA GLY A 240 22.79 -17.05 -2.69
C GLY A 240 21.73 -17.52 -3.69
N THR A 241 20.82 -18.41 -3.30
CA THR A 241 19.69 -18.85 -4.15
C THR A 241 18.38 -18.21 -3.71
N GLY A 242 17.35 -18.29 -4.57
CA GLY A 242 16.03 -17.69 -4.35
C GLY A 242 14.92 -18.69 -3.98
N THR A 243 15.24 -19.88 -3.47
CA THR A 243 14.19 -20.89 -3.18
C THR A 243 14.45 -21.64 -1.88
N VAL A 244 13.39 -21.84 -1.08
CA VAL A 244 13.37 -22.70 0.11
C VAL A 244 12.43 -23.87 -0.10
N ILE A 245 12.91 -25.09 0.12
CA ILE A 245 12.11 -26.32 -0.03
C ILE A 245 12.09 -27.09 1.29
N LEU A 246 10.88 -27.45 1.73
CA LEU A 246 10.63 -28.36 2.85
C LEU A 246 9.90 -29.60 2.32
N SER A 247 10.26 -30.79 2.80
CA SER A 247 9.48 -32.02 2.53
C SER A 247 9.47 -32.97 3.73
N GLY A 248 8.37 -33.68 3.91
CA GLY A 248 8.22 -34.74 4.92
C GLY A 248 8.00 -34.27 6.35
N ALA A 249 7.66 -32.99 6.56
CA ALA A 249 7.37 -32.48 7.89
C ALA A 249 6.08 -33.11 8.47
N THR A 250 6.04 -33.28 9.79
CA THR A 250 4.89 -33.79 10.52
C THR A 250 4.56 -32.88 11.70
N LEU A 251 3.29 -32.54 11.85
CA LEU A 251 2.76 -31.81 13.02
C LEU A 251 1.90 -32.74 13.84
N ALA A 252 2.18 -32.80 15.14
CA ALA A 252 1.30 -33.45 16.10
C ALA A 252 -0.05 -32.69 16.21
N PRO A 253 -1.09 -33.31 16.80
CA PRO A 253 -2.36 -32.63 17.05
C PRO A 253 -2.17 -31.33 17.84
N SER A 254 -2.84 -30.25 17.43
CA SER A 254 -2.71 -28.89 17.99
C SER A 254 -1.29 -28.31 18.06
N ALA A 255 -0.31 -28.92 17.39
CA ALA A 255 1.06 -28.45 17.44
C ALA A 255 1.30 -27.28 16.49
N VAL A 256 2.28 -26.45 16.86
CA VAL A 256 2.85 -25.40 16.03
C VAL A 256 4.31 -25.77 15.76
N CYS A 257 4.77 -25.61 14.52
CA CYS A 257 6.19 -25.64 14.20
C CYS A 257 6.54 -24.54 13.21
N GLU A 258 7.84 -24.35 13.01
CA GLU A 258 8.38 -23.23 12.24
C GLU A 258 9.58 -23.67 11.42
N VAL A 259 9.68 -23.12 10.22
CA VAL A 259 10.88 -23.16 9.37
C VAL A 259 11.45 -21.75 9.33
N ARG A 260 12.73 -21.60 9.65
CA ARG A 260 13.45 -20.33 9.60
C ARG A 260 14.63 -20.40 8.66
N PHE A 261 14.95 -19.28 8.04
CA PHE A 261 16.13 -19.06 7.20
C PHE A 261 16.40 -17.56 7.11
N ASP A 262 17.66 -17.17 6.95
CA ASP A 262 18.01 -15.77 6.78
C ASP A 262 18.03 -15.41 5.29
N VAL A 263 17.58 -14.18 4.99
CA VAL A 263 17.60 -13.59 3.66
C VAL A 263 18.40 -12.29 3.66
N THR A 264 19.02 -12.00 2.52
CA THR A 264 19.60 -10.71 2.18
C THR A 264 18.85 -10.15 0.98
N VAL A 265 18.68 -8.83 0.94
CA VAL A 265 17.90 -8.18 -0.13
C VAL A 265 18.71 -7.17 -0.94
N THR A 266 18.30 -7.01 -2.19
CA THR A 266 18.82 -6.07 -3.18
C THR A 266 17.63 -5.45 -3.92
N GLY A 267 17.66 -4.15 -4.18
CA GLY A 267 16.51 -3.39 -4.71
C GLY A 267 15.93 -2.37 -3.74
N ASN A 268 14.96 -1.60 -4.22
CA ASN A 268 14.43 -0.39 -3.57
C ASN A 268 12.89 -0.39 -3.47
N ALA A 269 12.28 -1.56 -3.35
CA ALA A 269 10.85 -1.72 -3.21
C ALA A 269 10.53 -2.87 -2.25
N ASP A 270 9.31 -2.84 -1.70
CA ASP A 270 8.80 -3.88 -0.82
C ASP A 270 8.92 -5.28 -1.43
N TRP A 271 9.57 -6.19 -0.72
CA TRP A 271 9.71 -7.58 -1.15
C TRP A 271 8.56 -8.40 -0.59
N THR A 272 7.52 -8.58 -1.39
CA THR A 272 6.39 -9.47 -1.04
C THR A 272 6.72 -10.90 -1.42
N ASN A 273 7.06 -11.71 -0.43
CA ASN A 273 7.34 -13.12 -0.61
C ASN A 273 6.06 -13.95 -0.40
N THR A 274 5.61 -14.64 -1.44
CA THR A 274 4.31 -15.31 -1.50
C THR A 274 4.47 -16.79 -1.81
N ILE A 275 3.94 -17.64 -0.91
CA ILE A 275 3.65 -19.03 -1.24
C ILE A 275 2.25 -19.04 -1.87
N PRO A 276 2.10 -19.42 -3.15
CA PRO A 276 0.79 -19.37 -3.82
C PRO A 276 -0.22 -20.31 -3.16
N ALA A 277 -1.51 -20.08 -3.43
CA ALA A 277 -2.55 -21.07 -3.14
C ALA A 277 -2.16 -22.43 -3.75
N GLY A 278 -2.20 -23.52 -2.97
CA GLY A 278 -1.68 -24.81 -3.42
C GLY A 278 -0.19 -25.06 -3.16
N GLY A 279 0.57 -24.05 -2.75
CA GLY A 279 2.03 -24.11 -2.57
C GLY A 279 2.50 -24.88 -1.33
N VAL A 280 1.61 -25.07 -0.35
CA VAL A 280 1.80 -25.96 0.79
C VAL A 280 0.86 -27.15 0.64
N THR A 281 1.41 -28.35 0.68
CA THR A 281 0.64 -29.60 0.58
C THR A 281 0.97 -30.53 1.74
N ALA A 282 0.03 -31.39 2.10
CA ALA A 282 0.25 -32.50 3.00
C ALA A 282 -0.58 -33.73 2.57
N ASP A 283 -0.39 -34.86 3.25
CA ASP A 283 -1.10 -36.09 2.94
C ASP A 283 -2.64 -35.88 3.00
N ASN A 284 -3.37 -36.73 2.26
CA ASN A 284 -4.84 -36.71 2.18
C ASN A 284 -5.47 -35.42 1.61
N GLY A 285 -4.70 -34.64 0.85
CA GLY A 285 -5.24 -33.51 0.07
C GLY A 285 -5.39 -32.21 0.85
N ILE A 286 -4.71 -32.09 2.00
CA ILE A 286 -4.60 -30.84 2.75
C ILE A 286 -3.73 -29.87 1.95
N THR A 287 -4.21 -28.62 1.81
CA THR A 287 -3.47 -27.57 1.09
C THR A 287 -3.83 -26.18 1.60
N ASN A 288 -2.93 -25.21 1.46
CA ASN A 288 -3.31 -23.82 1.71
C ASN A 288 -4.26 -23.33 0.60
N ARG A 289 -5.42 -22.83 1.01
CA ARG A 289 -6.43 -22.28 0.10
C ARG A 289 -6.04 -20.91 -0.44
N ASP A 290 -5.60 -20.04 0.46
CA ASP A 290 -5.27 -18.66 0.17
C ASP A 290 -3.74 -18.54 0.05
N PRO A 291 -3.22 -17.66 -0.81
CA PRO A 291 -1.80 -17.35 -0.85
C PRO A 291 -1.30 -16.91 0.53
N VAL A 292 -0.12 -17.39 0.92
CA VAL A 292 0.51 -17.05 2.21
C VAL A 292 1.65 -16.11 1.91
N SER A 293 1.43 -14.83 2.19
CA SER A 293 2.39 -13.77 1.86
C SER A 293 2.91 -13.08 3.10
N ALA A 294 4.16 -12.61 3.02
CA ALA A 294 4.71 -11.64 3.94
C ALA A 294 5.51 -10.61 3.12
N THR A 295 5.42 -9.35 3.51
CA THR A 295 6.17 -8.28 2.89
C THR A 295 7.32 -7.90 3.81
N LEU A 296 8.54 -7.94 3.30
CA LEU A 296 9.68 -7.27 3.90
C LEU A 296 9.68 -5.86 3.31
N THR A 297 9.30 -4.88 4.12
CA THR A 297 9.15 -3.49 3.66
C THR A 297 10.52 -2.91 3.33
N PHE A 298 10.65 -2.32 2.15
CA PHE A 298 11.84 -1.55 1.82
C PHE A 298 11.79 -0.22 2.54
N VAL A 299 12.84 0.06 3.29
CA VAL A 299 13.08 1.38 3.86
C VAL A 299 14.45 1.79 3.37
N PRO A 300 14.58 2.92 2.62
CA PRO A 300 15.88 3.43 2.23
C PRO A 300 16.77 3.49 3.48
N PRO A 301 17.96 2.86 3.48
CA PRO A 301 18.85 2.96 4.61
C PRO A 301 19.27 4.42 4.74
N GLU A 302 18.67 5.11 5.70
CA GLU A 302 19.01 6.50 5.97
C GLU A 302 20.38 6.54 6.64
N VAL A 303 21.19 7.54 6.28
CA VAL A 303 22.61 7.54 6.64
C VAL A 303 22.79 7.94 8.11
N PRO A 304 23.19 7.03 9.02
CA PRO A 304 23.58 7.42 10.36
C PRO A 304 24.76 8.39 10.30
N LEU A 305 24.66 9.47 11.07
CA LEU A 305 25.75 10.43 11.21
C LEU A 305 26.68 9.98 12.32
N ILE A 306 27.97 10.01 12.03
CA ILE A 306 28.99 9.77 13.04
C ILE A 306 29.81 11.04 13.29
N SER A 307 30.01 11.35 14.57
CA SER A 307 30.92 12.40 14.99
C SER A 307 31.79 11.90 16.14
N LYS A 308 32.97 12.51 16.27
CA LYS A 308 33.89 12.21 17.36
C LYS A 308 34.51 13.49 17.87
N ALA A 309 34.65 13.58 19.19
CA ALA A 309 35.30 14.69 19.86
C ALA A 309 36.21 14.14 20.96
N ILE A 310 37.31 14.85 21.21
CA ILE A 310 38.15 14.58 22.38
C ILE A 310 38.12 15.82 23.26
N SER A 311 37.70 15.66 24.52
CA SER A 311 37.70 16.72 25.53
C SER A 311 38.40 16.29 26.81
N PRO A 312 39.36 17.08 27.34
CA PRO A 312 40.02 18.17 26.64
C PRO A 312 40.79 17.66 25.41
N GLY A 313 40.66 18.35 24.27
CA GLY A 313 41.40 18.05 23.04
C GLY A 313 42.85 18.50 23.08
N ASN A 314 43.22 19.30 24.08
CA ASN A 314 44.56 19.78 24.37
C ASN A 314 45.01 19.25 25.74
N ILE A 315 45.93 18.29 25.75
CA ILE A 315 46.35 17.60 26.98
C ILE A 315 47.88 17.62 27.14
N SER A 316 48.38 17.34 28.34
CA SER A 316 49.81 17.07 28.54
C SER A 316 50.17 15.62 28.17
N PRO A 317 51.45 15.30 27.85
CA PRO A 317 51.86 13.92 27.59
C PRO A 317 51.47 12.98 28.74
N GLY A 318 50.73 11.91 28.41
CA GLY A 318 50.25 10.92 29.38
C GLY A 318 48.99 11.30 30.17
N GLN A 319 48.46 12.51 30.00
CA GLN A 319 47.16 12.89 30.54
C GLN A 319 46.04 12.26 29.68
N PRO A 320 44.92 11.79 30.26
CA PRO A 320 43.78 11.31 29.48
C PRO A 320 42.95 12.48 28.92
N GLY A 321 42.51 12.35 27.67
CA GLY A 321 41.36 13.07 27.11
C GLY A 321 40.21 12.09 26.90
N LEU A 322 38.96 12.55 27.06
CA LEU A 322 37.77 11.73 26.85
C LEU A 322 37.39 11.73 25.38
N LEU A 323 37.63 10.63 24.68
CA LEU A 323 37.08 10.39 23.34
C LEU A 323 35.60 10.04 23.49
N THR A 324 34.74 10.85 22.88
CA THR A 324 33.31 10.60 22.75
C THR A 324 33.00 10.40 21.28
N ILE A 325 32.56 9.18 20.92
CA ILE A 325 32.02 8.87 19.60
C ILE A 325 30.50 8.97 19.74
N THR A 326 29.87 9.85 18.98
CA THR A 326 28.42 10.00 18.93
C THR A 326 27.91 9.43 17.62
N ILE A 327 26.96 8.50 17.72
CA ILE A 327 26.26 7.93 16.60
C ILE A 327 24.84 8.48 16.67
N THR A 328 24.47 9.27 15.68
CA THR A 328 23.11 9.80 15.56
C THR A 328 22.44 9.02 14.45
N ASN A 329 21.42 8.27 14.84
CA ASN A 329 20.61 7.56 13.88
C ASN A 329 19.72 8.53 13.11
N ALA A 330 19.47 8.21 11.86
CA ALA A 330 18.44 8.85 11.08
C ALA A 330 17.07 8.27 11.47
N ALA A 331 15.98 8.50 10.73
CA ALA A 331 14.62 8.14 11.15
C ALA A 331 14.34 6.63 11.24
N GLN A 332 15.19 5.77 10.68
CA GLN A 332 15.04 4.31 10.67
C GLN A 332 15.61 3.66 11.95
N ASP A 333 14.86 2.80 12.64
CA ASP A 333 15.39 1.99 13.75
C ASP A 333 16.51 1.02 13.29
N LEU A 334 17.63 1.00 14.00
CA LEU A 334 18.77 0.12 13.73
C LEU A 334 18.93 -0.98 14.79
N SER A 335 19.23 -2.19 14.33
CA SER A 335 19.60 -3.35 15.16
C SER A 335 20.98 -3.89 14.81
N ASN A 336 21.61 -4.55 15.79
CA ASN A 336 22.93 -5.14 15.68
C ASN A 336 24.00 -4.16 15.15
N LEU A 337 23.89 -2.90 15.58
CA LEU A 337 24.78 -1.83 15.15
C LEU A 337 26.20 -2.08 15.68
N GLU A 338 27.17 -2.03 14.77
CA GLU A 338 28.60 -2.19 15.06
C GLU A 338 29.42 -1.03 14.46
N VAL A 339 30.49 -0.64 15.15
CA VAL A 339 31.52 0.29 14.64
C VAL A 339 32.85 0.03 15.34
N THR A 340 33.96 0.17 14.61
CA THR A 340 35.32 0.11 15.18
C THR A 340 36.12 1.35 14.82
N ASP A 341 36.66 2.06 15.82
CA ASP A 341 37.60 3.17 15.64
C ASP A 341 39.03 2.64 15.76
N TYR A 342 39.77 2.59 14.65
CA TYR A 342 41.17 2.18 14.63
C TYR A 342 42.09 3.41 14.78
N PHE A 343 43.00 3.39 15.76
CA PHE A 343 43.96 4.49 15.99
C PHE A 343 45.15 4.42 15.02
N THR A 344 44.83 4.40 13.74
CA THR A 344 45.74 4.37 12.60
C THR A 344 45.68 5.69 11.84
N MET A 345 46.60 5.88 10.88
CA MET A 345 46.71 7.13 10.11
C MET A 345 45.47 7.43 9.27
N ASP A 346 44.75 6.41 8.80
CA ASP A 346 43.56 6.52 7.94
C ASP A 346 42.27 5.99 8.59
N GLY A 347 42.35 5.46 9.82
CA GLY A 347 41.19 4.91 10.53
C GLY A 347 40.78 3.50 10.11
N THR A 348 41.56 2.83 9.24
CA THR A 348 41.28 1.47 8.76
C THR A 348 42.12 0.42 9.49
N ALA A 349 41.64 -0.83 9.45
CA ALA A 349 42.34 -1.97 10.01
C ALA A 349 43.65 -2.25 9.24
N GLY A 350 44.78 -2.32 9.96
CA GLY A 350 46.08 -2.71 9.40
C GLY A 350 46.97 -1.57 8.88
N ALA A 351 46.48 -0.33 8.87
CA ALA A 351 47.29 0.86 8.57
C ALA A 351 48.28 1.21 9.70
N ALA A 352 49.23 2.11 9.41
CA ALA A 352 50.23 2.55 10.38
C ALA A 352 49.59 3.29 11.58
N LEU A 353 50.10 3.10 12.79
CA LEU A 353 49.56 3.74 14.00
C LEU A 353 49.78 5.26 13.99
N ASN A 354 48.76 6.02 14.44
CA ASN A 354 48.81 7.49 14.52
C ASN A 354 49.43 8.00 15.85
N GLY A 355 49.72 7.11 16.79
CA GLY A 355 50.32 7.42 18.09
C GLY A 355 49.34 7.60 19.26
N MET A 356 48.02 7.59 18.98
CA MET A 356 46.98 7.54 20.01
C MET A 356 46.83 6.11 20.57
N ARG A 357 46.45 6.01 21.85
CA ARG A 357 46.14 4.72 22.52
C ARG A 357 45.11 4.90 23.62
N LEU A 358 44.45 3.82 24.02
CA LEU A 358 43.60 3.83 25.20
C LEU A 358 44.44 4.08 26.47
N ALA A 359 43.91 4.92 27.37
CA ALA A 359 44.56 5.27 28.62
C ALA A 359 44.73 4.05 29.55
N THR A 360 45.56 4.19 30.59
CA THR A 360 45.75 3.12 31.60
C THR A 360 44.47 2.82 32.39
N ALA A 361 43.54 3.79 32.46
CA ALA A 361 42.18 3.62 32.93
C ALA A 361 41.20 4.08 31.81
N PRO A 362 40.83 3.19 30.87
CA PRO A 362 39.98 3.53 29.73
C PRO A 362 38.59 4.04 30.12
N ALA A 363 38.06 3.61 31.26
CA ALA A 363 36.72 3.98 31.75
C ALA A 363 35.63 3.85 30.67
N ALA A 364 35.68 2.77 29.90
CA ALA A 364 34.79 2.56 28.76
C ALA A 364 33.32 2.49 29.20
N SER A 365 32.48 3.28 28.55
CA SER A 365 31.03 3.28 28.76
C SER A 365 30.29 3.53 27.46
N THR A 366 29.03 3.11 27.43
CA THR A 366 28.09 3.44 26.37
C THR A 366 26.69 3.57 26.94
N ASP A 367 25.90 4.45 26.33
CA ASP A 367 24.44 4.53 26.52
C ASP A 367 23.68 3.95 25.31
N CYS A 368 24.38 3.40 24.31
CA CYS A 368 23.79 2.69 23.19
C CYS A 368 23.10 1.42 23.72
N PRO A 369 21.75 1.31 23.63
CA PRO A 369 21.03 0.16 24.16
C PRO A 369 21.56 -1.16 23.60
N ASN A 370 21.70 -2.18 24.45
CA ASN A 370 22.29 -3.51 24.13
C ASN A 370 23.75 -3.51 23.64
N GLY A 371 24.38 -2.34 23.46
CA GLY A 371 25.73 -2.21 22.95
C GLY A 371 26.80 -2.70 23.93
N ILE A 372 27.81 -3.39 23.41
CA ILE A 372 28.98 -3.84 24.15
C ILE A 372 30.21 -3.08 23.64
N VAL A 373 30.91 -2.38 24.53
CA VAL A 373 32.17 -1.68 24.22
C VAL A 373 33.37 -2.55 24.59
N THR A 374 34.24 -2.81 23.61
CA THR A 374 35.52 -3.51 23.81
C THR A 374 36.67 -2.51 23.77
N ALA A 375 37.37 -2.33 24.90
CA ALA A 375 38.41 -1.32 25.09
C ALA A 375 39.40 -1.71 26.22
N MET A 376 40.55 -2.32 25.92
CA MET A 376 41.55 -2.68 26.94
C MET A 376 42.65 -1.60 27.10
N PRO A 377 43.25 -1.47 28.29
CA PRO A 377 44.30 -0.47 28.52
C PRO A 377 45.48 -0.62 27.56
N GLY A 378 45.81 0.46 26.85
CA GLY A 378 46.92 0.50 25.89
C GLY A 378 46.59 0.00 24.48
N ASP A 379 45.36 -0.48 24.21
CA ASP A 379 44.95 -0.87 22.86
C ASP A 379 44.98 0.33 21.88
N THR A 380 45.05 -0.02 20.60
CA THR A 380 45.08 0.91 19.47
C THR A 380 43.75 0.96 18.72
N SER A 381 42.65 0.57 19.36
CA SER A 381 41.29 0.65 18.80
C SER A 381 40.23 0.55 19.89
N VAL A 382 39.01 0.99 19.59
CA VAL A 382 37.80 0.75 20.38
C VAL A 382 36.68 0.23 19.47
N ARG A 383 35.93 -0.79 19.92
CA ARG A 383 34.80 -1.39 19.16
C ARG A 383 33.49 -1.34 19.94
N LEU A 384 32.41 -0.97 19.27
CA LEU A 384 31.02 -1.17 19.68
C LEU A 384 30.42 -2.33 18.88
N SER A 385 29.66 -3.21 19.52
CA SER A 385 28.92 -4.29 18.85
C SER A 385 27.58 -4.59 19.50
N GLY A 386 26.60 -5.02 18.70
CA GLY A 386 25.30 -5.50 19.17
C GLY A 386 24.34 -4.41 19.65
N ALA A 387 24.60 -3.14 19.32
CA ALA A 387 23.77 -2.03 19.76
C ALA A 387 22.43 -1.99 18.99
N THR A 388 21.40 -1.44 19.64
CA THR A 388 20.10 -1.13 19.02
C THR A 388 19.81 0.36 19.21
N LEU A 389 19.44 1.07 18.16
CA LEU A 389 19.25 2.52 18.21
C LEU A 389 17.95 2.90 17.48
N ALA A 390 17.03 3.56 18.16
CA ALA A 390 15.77 3.98 17.56
C ALA A 390 15.97 5.11 16.54
N GLY A 391 14.99 5.32 15.66
CA GLY A 391 14.96 6.41 14.70
C GLY A 391 15.10 7.78 15.36
N GLY A 392 15.99 8.61 14.85
CA GLY A 392 16.32 9.95 15.37
C GLY A 392 17.05 9.93 16.72
N ALA A 393 17.25 8.76 17.33
CA ALA A 393 17.97 8.64 18.58
C ALA A 393 19.47 8.81 18.34
N SER A 394 20.16 9.38 19.32
CA SER A 394 21.61 9.39 19.36
C SER A 394 22.09 8.60 20.56
N CYS A 395 23.24 7.95 20.41
CA CYS A 395 23.94 7.33 21.51
C CYS A 395 25.45 7.58 21.41
N GLN A 396 26.14 7.30 22.50
CA GLN A 396 27.53 7.64 22.69
C GLN A 396 28.34 6.45 23.19
N VAL A 397 29.56 6.37 22.69
CA VAL A 397 30.64 5.53 23.21
C VAL A 397 31.71 6.45 23.77
N ARG A 398 32.08 6.23 25.03
CA ARG A 398 33.02 7.10 25.75
C ARG A 398 34.19 6.27 26.26
N VAL A 399 35.41 6.68 25.91
CA VAL A 399 36.67 6.05 26.35
C VAL A 399 37.76 7.10 26.58
N ASN A 400 38.57 6.91 27.61
CA ASN A 400 39.75 7.75 27.85
C ASN A 400 40.90 7.34 26.91
N VAL A 401 41.38 8.31 26.15
CA VAL A 401 42.52 8.17 25.23
C VAL A 401 43.71 9.03 25.69
N THR A 402 44.93 8.66 25.30
CA THR A 402 46.13 9.43 25.62
C THR A 402 47.22 9.25 24.56
N SER A 403 48.27 10.07 24.65
CA SER A 403 49.53 9.90 23.93
C SER A 403 50.70 10.34 24.81
N THR A 404 51.87 9.70 24.64
CA THR A 404 53.14 10.12 25.26
C THR A 404 54.01 10.97 24.34
N THR A 405 53.61 11.13 23.09
CA THR A 405 54.38 11.89 22.09
C THR A 405 53.73 13.26 21.93
N ALA A 406 54.51 14.32 22.16
CA ALA A 406 54.06 15.69 21.94
C ALA A 406 53.80 15.95 20.44
N GLY A 407 52.76 16.71 20.13
CA GLY A 407 52.34 16.98 18.75
C GLY A 407 50.82 16.95 18.59
N THR A 408 50.40 17.02 17.34
CA THR A 408 48.98 16.94 16.94
C THR A 408 48.73 15.58 16.31
N ILE A 409 47.75 14.85 16.84
CA ILE A 409 47.32 13.55 16.35
C ILE A 409 45.89 13.68 15.83
N THR A 410 45.65 13.29 14.58
CA THR A 410 44.31 13.18 14.01
C THR A 410 43.85 11.73 14.12
N ASN A 411 42.65 11.53 14.66
CA ASN A 411 42.00 10.22 14.77
C ASN A 411 40.76 10.22 13.87
N THR A 412 40.62 9.23 12.99
CA THR A 412 39.63 9.19 11.91
C THR A 412 38.78 7.92 12.00
N ILE A 413 37.47 8.03 11.83
CA ILE A 413 36.58 6.91 11.46
C ILE A 413 36.10 7.21 10.04
N PRO A 414 36.50 6.41 9.03
CA PRO A 414 36.14 6.67 7.64
C PRO A 414 34.64 6.42 7.38
N ILE A 415 34.16 6.79 6.20
CA ILE A 415 32.85 6.34 5.70
C ILE A 415 32.79 4.81 5.66
N ASP A 416 31.58 4.24 5.63
CA ASP A 416 31.33 2.80 5.56
C ASP A 416 31.89 1.97 6.74
N SER A 417 32.02 2.60 7.91
CA SER A 417 32.54 2.00 9.14
C SER A 417 31.47 1.53 10.12
N ILE A 418 30.22 1.96 9.93
CA ILE A 418 29.04 1.46 10.65
C ILE A 418 28.46 0.26 9.89
N SER A 419 28.06 -0.79 10.59
CA SER A 419 27.23 -1.86 10.03
C SER A 419 26.01 -2.09 10.91
N SER A 420 24.85 -2.39 10.30
CA SER A 420 23.60 -2.72 10.98
C SER A 420 22.81 -3.77 10.18
N ASP A 421 21.82 -4.43 10.78
CA ASP A 421 20.99 -5.42 10.07
C ASP A 421 20.16 -4.78 8.94
N GLN A 422 19.81 -3.50 9.08
CA GLN A 422 19.04 -2.71 8.11
C GLN A 422 19.87 -2.27 6.90
N GLY A 423 21.18 -2.55 6.89
CA GLY A 423 22.10 -2.12 5.83
C GLY A 423 22.57 -0.66 5.96
N ALA A 424 22.16 0.06 7.01
CA ALA A 424 22.56 1.44 7.23
C ALA A 424 24.04 1.54 7.62
N THR A 425 24.75 2.46 6.97
CA THR A 425 26.16 2.78 7.22
C THR A 425 26.41 4.29 7.09
N ASN A 426 27.52 4.79 7.63
CA ASN A 426 27.91 6.19 7.57
C ASN A 426 28.51 6.58 6.20
N SER A 427 27.79 6.30 5.11
CA SER A 427 28.28 6.45 3.72
C SER A 427 28.60 7.90 3.32
N THR A 428 27.96 8.88 3.97
CA THR A 428 28.16 10.32 3.71
C THR A 428 28.88 11.06 4.83
N SER A 429 29.13 10.41 5.98
CA SER A 429 29.76 11.06 7.13
C SER A 429 30.98 10.27 7.61
N PHE A 430 32.13 10.93 7.68
CA PHE A 430 33.30 10.41 8.37
C PHE A 430 33.50 11.26 9.64
N ALA A 431 34.09 10.68 10.67
CA ALA A 431 34.35 11.39 11.92
C ALA A 431 35.85 11.63 12.08
N GLN A 432 36.24 12.87 12.41
CA GLN A 432 37.61 13.20 12.82
C GLN A 432 37.64 13.93 14.15
N SER A 433 38.63 13.60 14.98
CA SER A 433 38.96 14.37 16.18
C SER A 433 40.46 14.58 16.25
N THR A 434 40.85 15.73 16.78
CA THR A 434 42.24 16.08 16.98
C THR A 434 42.59 15.98 18.46
N LEU A 435 43.68 15.27 18.76
CA LEU A 435 44.33 15.29 20.06
C LEU A 435 45.62 16.10 19.93
N ASN A 436 45.63 17.28 20.53
CA ASN A 436 46.78 18.15 20.64
C ASN A 436 47.46 17.92 21.99
N ILE A 437 48.77 17.76 21.97
CA ILE A 437 49.54 17.56 23.18
C ILE A 437 50.39 18.82 23.41
N GLY A 438 49.94 19.71 24.32
CA GLY A 438 50.48 21.06 24.56
C GLY A 438 50.70 21.40 26.05
N THR A 439 51.24 22.59 26.36
CA THR A 439 51.71 22.92 27.73
C THR A 439 51.17 24.24 28.36
N ALA A 440 50.29 25.05 27.73
CA ALA A 440 49.72 26.34 28.25
C ALA A 440 48.52 26.95 27.42
N ILE A 441 48.52 28.24 27.04
CA ILE A 441 47.48 28.97 26.26
C ILE A 441 47.54 28.62 24.76
N GLY A 442 46.40 28.63 24.03
CA GLY A 442 46.39 28.44 22.58
C GLY A 442 45.29 29.14 21.78
N VAL A 443 45.46 29.14 20.44
CA VAL A 443 44.56 29.73 19.44
C VAL A 443 44.28 28.69 18.35
N GLY A 444 43.04 28.59 17.89
CA GLY A 444 42.58 27.78 16.76
C GLY A 444 41.89 28.64 15.70
N LYS A 445 41.78 28.13 14.47
CA LYS A 445 41.29 28.88 13.30
C LYS A 445 40.65 27.93 12.27
N MET A 446 39.55 28.33 11.64
CA MET A 446 38.87 27.56 10.57
C MET A 446 38.01 28.46 9.65
N PHE A 447 37.65 27.95 8.47
CA PHE A 447 36.70 28.54 7.51
C PHE A 447 35.48 27.65 7.33
N GLU A 448 34.29 28.25 7.14
CA GLU A 448 33.02 27.52 6.99
C GLU A 448 32.10 28.23 5.96
N PRO A 449 31.83 27.63 4.79
CA PRO A 449 32.51 26.45 4.25
C PRO A 449 33.98 26.74 3.88
N PRO A 450 34.88 25.75 3.91
CA PRO A 450 36.30 25.92 3.57
C PRO A 450 36.58 26.02 2.05
N VAL A 451 35.57 25.80 1.20
CA VAL A 451 35.63 25.90 -0.26
C VAL A 451 34.45 26.73 -0.74
N VAL A 452 34.69 27.74 -1.60
CA VAL A 452 33.66 28.66 -2.11
C VAL A 452 33.95 29.05 -3.56
N SER A 453 32.92 29.50 -4.29
CA SER A 453 33.10 30.12 -5.61
C SER A 453 33.65 31.54 -5.52
N PRO A 454 34.25 32.09 -6.60
CA PRO A 454 34.61 33.49 -6.63
C PRO A 454 33.43 34.38 -6.25
N THR A 455 33.66 35.29 -5.31
CA THR A 455 32.70 36.22 -4.69
C THR A 455 31.69 35.62 -3.71
N GLU A 456 31.68 34.30 -3.52
CA GLU A 456 30.85 33.63 -2.51
C GLU A 456 31.51 33.76 -1.11
N PRO A 457 30.74 34.13 -0.06
CA PRO A 457 31.28 34.34 1.28
C PRO A 457 31.55 33.04 2.05
N SER A 458 32.63 33.03 2.83
CA SER A 458 32.97 32.00 3.81
C SER A 458 33.15 32.61 5.20
N ARG A 459 32.68 31.93 6.25
CA ARG A 459 32.81 32.36 7.64
C ARG A 459 34.16 31.95 8.21
N LEU A 460 35.00 32.93 8.55
CA LEU A 460 36.22 32.73 9.34
C LEU A 460 35.86 32.66 10.83
N ARG A 461 36.21 31.56 11.50
CA ARG A 461 36.09 31.39 12.97
C ARG A 461 37.48 31.23 13.61
N ILE A 462 37.78 32.05 14.61
CA ILE A 462 39.01 32.00 15.42
C ILE A 462 38.59 31.64 16.85
N THR A 463 39.21 30.63 17.45
CA THR A 463 38.94 30.18 18.83
C THR A 463 40.16 30.42 19.72
N ILE A 464 39.98 30.97 20.90
CA ILE A 464 41.03 31.13 21.92
C ILE A 464 40.71 30.18 23.06
N TYR A 465 41.72 29.48 23.59
CA TYR A 465 41.55 28.61 24.76
C TYR A 465 42.62 28.83 25.83
N ASN A 466 42.20 28.73 27.09
CA ASN A 466 43.02 28.92 28.27
C ASN A 466 42.95 27.69 29.18
N THR A 467 44.03 26.91 29.24
CA THR A 467 44.15 25.73 30.11
C THR A 467 44.75 26.07 31.49
N GLN A 468 45.03 27.34 31.77
CA GLN A 468 45.60 27.80 33.04
C GLN A 468 44.48 28.19 34.01
N SER A 469 44.69 28.01 35.31
CA SER A 469 43.69 28.33 36.34
C SER A 469 43.39 29.83 36.49
N GLU A 470 44.24 30.71 35.94
CA GLU A 470 44.03 32.16 35.95
C GLU A 470 43.40 32.63 34.64
N GLY A 471 42.40 33.51 34.74
CA GLY A 471 41.79 34.17 33.57
C GLY A 471 42.65 35.31 33.02
N LEU A 472 42.46 35.64 31.75
CA LEU A 472 43.13 36.73 31.07
C LEU A 472 42.11 37.82 30.69
N THR A 473 42.48 39.08 30.90
CA THR A 473 41.67 40.26 30.55
C THR A 473 42.43 41.18 29.61
N GLY A 474 41.71 42.10 28.95
CA GLY A 474 42.31 43.05 28.03
C GLY A 474 42.94 42.34 26.82
N LEU A 475 42.30 41.27 26.36
CA LEU A 475 42.73 40.51 25.20
C LEU A 475 42.61 41.36 23.94
N SER A 476 43.63 41.29 23.08
CA SER A 476 43.55 41.79 21.72
C SER A 476 44.27 40.86 20.76
N LEU A 477 43.63 40.60 19.63
CA LEU A 477 44.17 39.77 18.55
C LEU A 477 43.85 40.43 17.22
N THR A 478 44.85 40.55 16.35
CA THR A 478 44.67 41.00 14.97
C THR A 478 45.05 39.86 14.05
N ASP A 479 44.12 39.48 13.17
CA ASP A 479 44.34 38.54 12.10
C ASP A 479 44.45 39.31 10.78
N THR A 480 45.57 39.17 10.08
CA THR A 480 45.82 39.85 8.80
C THR A 480 45.68 38.83 7.67
N PHE A 481 44.76 39.09 6.76
CA PHE A 481 44.46 38.19 5.66
C PHE A 481 45.58 38.17 4.60
N PRO A 482 45.79 37.04 3.92
CA PRO A 482 46.66 36.98 2.75
C PRO A 482 46.12 37.85 1.60
N ALA A 483 47.02 38.26 0.69
CA ALA A 483 46.64 39.10 -0.46
C ALA A 483 45.55 38.42 -1.32
N GLY A 484 44.49 39.16 -1.63
CA GLY A 484 43.35 38.68 -2.41
C GLY A 484 42.17 38.17 -1.57
N LEU A 485 42.38 37.85 -0.28
CA LEU A 485 41.29 37.57 0.65
C LEU A 485 40.88 38.86 1.36
N VAL A 486 39.59 39.19 1.33
CA VAL A 486 39.05 40.41 1.94
C VAL A 486 37.79 40.13 2.74
N THR A 487 37.42 41.02 3.66
CA THR A 487 36.12 41.00 4.34
C THR A 487 34.97 41.11 3.32
N ALA A 488 33.87 40.38 3.55
CA ALA A 488 32.64 40.53 2.78
C ALA A 488 32.07 41.97 2.89
N ALA A 489 31.15 42.34 2.00
CA ALA A 489 30.52 43.66 2.04
C ALA A 489 29.72 43.90 3.35
N ASP A 490 29.14 42.84 3.90
CA ASP A 490 28.62 42.76 5.26
C ASP A 490 29.35 41.63 6.02
N PRO A 491 30.40 41.94 6.80
CA PRO A 491 31.26 40.91 7.38
C PRO A 491 30.65 40.17 8.59
N ALA A 492 29.46 40.54 9.06
CA ALA A 492 28.78 39.91 10.21
C ALA A 492 29.68 39.65 11.45
N GLY A 493 30.53 40.62 11.82
CA GLY A 493 31.53 40.45 12.87
C GLY A 493 30.94 40.13 14.24
N PHE A 494 31.39 39.03 14.87
CA PHE A 494 30.88 38.54 16.16
C PHE A 494 32.02 38.06 17.08
N SER A 495 31.86 38.24 18.39
CA SER A 495 32.71 37.59 19.40
C SER A 495 31.93 37.38 20.70
N ASP A 496 32.17 36.24 21.35
CA ASP A 496 31.66 35.93 22.69
C ASP A 496 32.75 36.07 23.79
N CYS A 497 33.95 36.50 23.41
CA CYS A 497 35.01 36.80 24.36
C CYS A 497 34.49 37.93 25.28
N GLY A 498 34.50 37.68 26.60
CA GLY A 498 33.90 38.60 27.59
C GLY A 498 34.61 39.96 27.68
N GLY A 499 34.35 40.73 28.73
CA GLY A 499 35.09 41.98 29.00
C GLY A 499 34.73 43.16 28.09
N GLY A 500 33.69 43.01 27.26
CA GLY A 500 33.27 44.00 26.28
C GLY A 500 34.05 43.92 24.97
N ALA A 501 34.40 42.71 24.52
CA ALA A 501 35.12 42.50 23.26
C ALA A 501 34.40 43.19 22.10
N VAL A 502 35.17 43.94 21.31
CA VAL A 502 34.69 44.58 20.08
C VAL A 502 35.45 43.99 18.91
N VAL A 503 34.71 43.44 17.93
CA VAL A 503 35.24 43.03 16.63
C VAL A 503 35.18 44.20 15.67
N THR A 504 36.30 44.49 15.04
CA THR A 504 36.48 45.60 14.10
C THR A 504 37.26 45.13 12.89
N PHE A 505 37.16 45.89 11.80
CA PHE A 505 37.82 45.61 10.53
C PHE A 505 38.75 46.80 10.16
N PRO A 506 39.98 46.85 10.71
CA PRO A 506 40.86 48.00 10.55
C PRO A 506 41.20 48.30 9.08
N THR A 507 41.24 47.25 8.26
CA THR A 507 41.33 47.28 6.80
C THR A 507 40.46 46.16 6.23
N THR A 508 40.16 46.21 4.94
CA THR A 508 39.47 45.09 4.24
C THR A 508 40.26 43.79 4.26
N GLY A 509 41.57 43.82 4.57
CA GLY A 509 42.43 42.65 4.69
C GLY A 509 42.70 42.22 6.13
N SER A 510 41.85 42.56 7.10
CA SER A 510 42.08 42.15 8.50
C SER A 510 40.81 42.15 9.35
N VAL A 511 40.79 41.27 10.36
CA VAL A 511 39.82 41.30 11.46
C VAL A 511 40.57 41.47 12.79
N GLN A 512 40.04 42.30 13.68
CA GLN A 512 40.65 42.59 14.97
C GLN A 512 39.63 42.52 16.10
N MET A 513 39.97 41.80 17.16
CA MET A 513 39.28 41.84 18.45
C MET A 513 40.08 42.69 19.44
N THR A 514 39.39 43.55 20.20
CA THR A 514 39.98 44.31 21.33
C THR A 514 39.07 44.26 22.55
N GLY A 515 39.68 44.35 23.75
CA GLY A 515 38.93 44.44 25.02
C GLY A 515 38.39 43.09 25.54
N GLY A 516 38.78 41.97 24.92
CA GLY A 516 38.28 40.65 25.29
C GLY A 516 38.74 40.16 26.67
N SER A 517 38.03 39.18 27.22
CA SER A 517 38.48 38.40 28.36
C SER A 517 38.14 36.93 28.19
N ILE A 518 39.00 36.06 28.72
CA ILE A 518 38.77 34.62 28.79
C ILE A 518 39.02 34.16 30.23
N ASN A 519 38.14 33.31 30.76
CA ASN A 519 38.27 32.82 32.13
C ASN A 519 39.47 31.86 32.25
N GLY A 520 39.80 31.49 33.49
CA GLY A 520 40.72 30.38 33.75
C GLY A 520 40.03 29.03 33.57
N ALA A 521 40.82 27.98 33.39
CA ALA A 521 40.36 26.61 33.39
C ALA A 521 39.66 26.29 34.73
N THR A 522 38.47 25.71 34.64
CA THR A 522 37.64 25.33 35.80
C THR A 522 37.50 23.82 35.79
N ASP A 523 37.75 23.16 36.92
CA ASP A 523 37.65 21.70 37.08
C ASP A 523 38.44 20.86 36.05
N GLY A 524 39.53 21.41 35.52
CA GLY A 524 40.38 20.73 34.53
C GLY A 524 39.95 20.91 33.07
N GLU A 525 38.85 21.62 32.82
CA GLU A 525 38.39 22.03 31.49
C GLU A 525 38.91 23.42 31.12
N ALA A 526 39.42 23.56 29.90
CA ALA A 526 39.95 24.82 29.40
C ALA A 526 38.82 25.82 29.12
N ALA A 527 38.98 27.08 29.51
CA ALA A 527 38.04 28.12 29.10
C ALA A 527 38.24 28.46 27.62
N THR A 528 37.16 28.71 26.87
CA THR A 528 37.19 29.04 25.43
C THR A 528 36.43 30.33 25.12
N CYS A 529 36.80 31.02 24.05
CA CYS A 529 35.97 32.06 23.41
C CYS A 529 36.29 32.17 21.91
N VAL A 530 35.42 32.77 21.11
CA VAL A 530 35.47 32.84 19.65
C VAL A 530 35.37 34.26 19.08
N ILE A 531 35.87 34.39 17.85
CA ILE A 531 35.78 35.57 16.98
C ILE A 531 35.37 35.08 15.59
N GLU A 532 34.35 35.69 14.99
CA GLU A 532 33.82 35.34 13.66
C GLU A 532 33.76 36.54 12.71
N ALA A 533 33.99 36.31 11.42
CA ALA A 533 33.77 37.28 10.36
C ALA A 533 33.63 36.60 8.99
N ASP A 534 32.78 37.14 8.11
CA ASP A 534 32.62 36.66 6.74
C ASP A 534 33.65 37.30 5.80
N VAL A 535 34.30 36.45 4.99
CA VAL A 535 35.35 36.82 4.04
C VAL A 535 35.04 36.31 2.63
N VAL A 536 35.56 36.98 1.61
CA VAL A 536 35.38 36.66 0.19
C VAL A 536 36.69 36.83 -0.58
N SER A 537 36.82 36.15 -1.72
CA SER A 537 37.76 36.53 -2.77
C SER A 537 37.09 36.51 -4.13
N ALA A 538 37.46 37.45 -5.00
CA ALA A 538 37.01 37.47 -6.39
C ALA A 538 37.96 36.72 -7.34
N ILE A 539 39.04 36.14 -6.82
CA ILE A 539 40.10 35.49 -7.59
C ILE A 539 40.17 34.03 -7.15
N GLU A 540 40.25 33.11 -8.10
CA GLU A 540 40.52 31.70 -7.84
C GLU A 540 41.89 31.54 -7.14
N GLY A 541 41.94 30.75 -6.06
CA GLY A 541 43.21 30.50 -5.38
C GLY A 541 43.10 29.87 -4.00
N THR A 542 44.25 29.42 -3.50
CA THR A 542 44.43 28.89 -2.14
C THR A 542 44.87 30.00 -1.20
N TYR A 543 44.07 30.31 -0.18
CA TYR A 543 44.32 31.38 0.77
C TYR A 543 44.66 30.82 2.15
N LEU A 544 45.96 30.66 2.43
CA LEU A 544 46.45 30.30 3.76
C LEU A 544 46.40 31.54 4.69
N ASN A 545 45.43 31.57 5.59
CA ASN A 545 45.29 32.62 6.59
C ASN A 545 45.94 32.18 7.91
N ALA A 546 46.92 32.94 8.38
CA ALA A 546 47.78 32.55 9.49
C ALA A 546 47.80 33.59 10.62
N ILE A 547 47.62 33.10 11.84
CA ILE A 547 47.82 33.84 13.10
C ILE A 547 49.22 33.48 13.62
N PRO A 548 50.17 34.44 13.67
CA PRO A 548 51.52 34.19 14.16
C PRO A 548 51.53 33.75 15.62
N ALA A 549 52.53 32.96 16.02
CA ALA A 549 52.77 32.64 17.43
C ALA A 549 53.00 33.92 18.26
N ASN A 550 52.50 33.93 19.50
CA ASN A 550 52.61 35.06 20.44
C ASN A 550 51.97 36.38 19.96
N SER A 551 51.02 36.33 19.02
CA SER A 551 50.30 37.51 18.50
C SER A 551 49.08 37.91 19.35
N LEU A 552 48.57 37.00 20.18
CA LEU A 552 47.57 37.33 21.19
C LEU A 552 48.22 38.19 22.29
N LEU A 553 47.64 39.36 22.56
CA LEU A 553 48.07 40.22 23.66
C LEU A 553 47.06 40.15 24.81
N ALA A 554 47.53 40.21 26.05
CA ALA A 554 46.72 40.44 27.24
C ALA A 554 47.24 41.68 27.96
N ASN A 555 46.38 42.70 28.14
CA ASN A 555 46.76 43.99 28.71
C ASN A 555 47.99 44.63 28.02
N GLY A 556 48.14 44.42 26.71
CA GLY A 556 49.26 44.92 25.90
C GLY A 556 50.54 44.07 25.93
N ASN A 557 50.59 42.96 26.66
CA ASN A 557 51.73 42.04 26.70
C ASN A 557 51.46 40.77 25.86
N PRO A 558 52.45 40.28 25.07
CA PRO A 558 52.31 39.02 24.34
C PRO A 558 52.06 37.82 25.26
N VAL A 559 51.05 37.02 24.92
CA VAL A 559 50.73 35.75 25.59
C VAL A 559 51.39 34.61 24.81
N PRO A 560 52.20 33.75 25.44
CA PRO A 560 52.81 32.63 24.74
C PRO A 560 51.77 31.64 24.22
N HIS A 561 51.71 31.48 22.89
CA HIS A 561 50.83 30.50 22.25
C HIS A 561 51.44 30.01 20.92
N PRO A 562 51.18 28.76 20.50
CA PRO A 562 51.55 28.29 19.17
C PRO A 562 50.76 29.06 18.09
N GLY A 563 51.35 29.24 16.91
CA GLY A 563 50.64 29.84 15.78
C GLY A 563 49.47 28.95 15.32
N ALA A 564 48.48 29.57 14.67
CA ALA A 564 47.32 28.89 14.11
C ALA A 564 47.16 29.26 12.63
N ASN A 565 46.69 28.33 11.80
CA ASN A 565 46.41 28.59 10.40
C ASN A 565 45.12 27.90 9.95
N ALA A 566 44.52 28.43 8.89
CA ALA A 566 43.40 27.83 8.17
C ALA A 566 43.53 28.19 6.69
N THR A 567 43.04 27.32 5.81
CA THR A 567 43.10 27.52 4.36
C THR A 567 41.68 27.66 3.81
N LEU A 568 41.43 28.70 3.01
CA LEU A 568 40.22 28.85 2.20
C LEU A 568 40.56 28.54 0.74
N GLU A 569 39.80 27.67 0.11
CA GLU A 569 39.92 27.39 -1.32
C GLU A 569 38.83 28.14 -2.09
N VAL A 570 39.22 28.99 -3.02
CA VAL A 570 38.29 29.70 -3.92
C VAL A 570 38.39 29.09 -5.30
N ARG A 571 37.32 28.45 -5.79
CA ARG A 571 37.30 27.63 -7.01
C ARG A 571 35.98 27.71 -7.76
N GLU A 572 36.02 27.64 -9.09
CA GLU A 572 34.84 27.59 -9.95
C GLU A 572 34.13 26.22 -9.83
N ARG A 573 32.80 26.22 -9.98
CA ARG A 573 31.96 25.01 -9.89
C ARG A 573 32.07 24.18 -11.17
N LEU A 574 31.84 22.87 -11.08
CA LEU A 574 31.78 21.96 -12.23
C LEU A 574 30.60 22.31 -13.15
N ILE A 575 30.82 22.21 -14.46
CA ILE A 575 29.76 22.34 -15.47
C ILE A 575 29.35 20.92 -15.89
N VAL A 576 28.07 20.59 -15.76
CA VAL A 576 27.54 19.25 -16.06
C VAL A 576 26.37 19.37 -17.04
N ASN A 577 26.37 18.55 -18.09
CA ASN A 577 25.27 18.46 -19.04
C ASN A 577 24.87 17.00 -19.28
N LYS A 578 23.58 16.76 -19.51
CA LYS A 578 23.02 15.44 -19.72
C LYS A 578 22.17 15.38 -20.98
N ALA A 579 22.22 14.27 -21.68
CA ALA A 579 21.43 14.06 -22.91
C ALA A 579 21.05 12.60 -23.15
N PHE A 580 19.87 12.37 -23.74
CA PHE A 580 19.51 11.11 -24.40
C PHE A 580 19.65 11.29 -25.91
N ASP A 581 20.35 10.39 -26.61
CA ASP A 581 20.61 10.52 -28.06
C ASP A 581 21.19 11.89 -28.47
N ASP A 582 22.05 12.47 -27.62
CA ASP A 582 22.60 13.83 -27.75
C ASP A 582 21.56 14.97 -27.69
N LEU A 583 20.34 14.69 -27.22
CA LEU A 583 19.28 15.66 -26.96
C LEU A 583 19.15 15.98 -25.47
N THR A 584 19.22 17.28 -25.13
CA THR A 584 19.19 17.81 -23.75
C THR A 584 18.10 18.85 -23.56
N LEU A 585 17.64 19.06 -22.33
CA LEU A 585 16.74 20.15 -21.96
C LEU A 585 17.48 21.43 -21.52
N ASP A 586 18.80 21.38 -21.37
CA ASP A 586 19.60 22.53 -20.92
C ASP A 586 19.63 23.63 -22.00
N VAL A 587 19.02 24.80 -21.71
CA VAL A 587 18.94 25.94 -22.63
C VAL A 587 20.12 26.89 -22.42
N GLY A 588 20.89 27.18 -23.47
CA GLY A 588 21.80 28.34 -23.51
C GLY A 588 23.28 28.02 -23.75
N ASP A 589 23.78 26.82 -23.47
CA ASP A 589 25.10 26.33 -23.91
C ASP A 589 25.33 24.83 -23.59
N PRO A 590 24.70 23.87 -24.29
CA PRO A 590 25.01 22.48 -24.07
C PRO A 590 26.22 22.10 -24.93
N ASN A 591 27.42 22.33 -24.39
CA ASN A 591 28.69 22.02 -25.05
C ASN A 591 28.73 20.57 -25.57
N GLY A 592 28.40 20.35 -26.84
CA GLY A 592 28.39 19.04 -27.50
C GLY A 592 27.03 18.35 -27.67
N PHE A 593 25.91 18.92 -27.19
CA PHE A 593 24.54 18.39 -27.38
C PHE A 593 23.62 19.35 -28.15
N THR A 594 22.42 18.89 -28.49
CA THR A 594 21.35 19.69 -29.14
C THR A 594 20.15 19.79 -28.22
N THR A 595 19.51 20.97 -28.11
CA THR A 595 18.29 21.10 -27.29
C THR A 595 17.12 20.35 -27.92
N GLY A 596 16.48 19.43 -27.18
CA GLY A 596 15.35 18.63 -27.67
C GLY A 596 15.01 17.43 -26.78
N THR A 597 14.18 16.52 -27.29
CA THR A 597 13.70 15.31 -26.58
C THR A 597 13.90 14.06 -27.43
N ALA A 598 14.32 12.95 -26.82
CA ALA A 598 14.51 11.67 -27.50
C ALA A 598 13.21 10.84 -27.49
N SER A 599 13.00 9.96 -28.48
CA SER A 599 11.84 9.05 -28.52
C SER A 599 12.19 7.63 -28.98
N ARG A 600 11.58 6.60 -28.36
CA ARG A 600 11.85 5.16 -28.61
C ARG A 600 10.61 4.28 -28.41
N LEU A 601 10.65 3.06 -28.95
CA LEU A 601 9.68 2.00 -28.63
C LEU A 601 10.01 1.33 -27.29
N PRO A 602 9.03 0.76 -26.57
CA PRO A 602 9.23 -0.04 -25.38
C PRO A 602 10.30 -1.11 -25.56
N GLY A 603 11.24 -1.19 -24.62
CA GLY A 603 12.33 -2.16 -24.65
C GLY A 603 13.52 -1.79 -25.55
N VAL A 604 13.44 -0.70 -26.33
CA VAL A 604 14.57 -0.21 -27.13
C VAL A 604 15.47 0.68 -26.27
N ALA A 605 16.75 0.33 -26.20
CA ALA A 605 17.71 1.08 -25.41
C ALA A 605 17.97 2.49 -26.00
N ALA A 606 18.06 3.50 -25.13
CA ALA A 606 18.46 4.86 -25.42
C ALA A 606 19.83 5.16 -24.79
N PRO A 607 20.84 5.59 -25.57
CA PRO A 607 22.10 6.10 -25.03
C PRO A 607 21.88 7.37 -24.22
N LEU A 608 22.33 7.36 -22.97
CA LEU A 608 22.45 8.47 -22.05
C LEU A 608 23.92 8.89 -21.95
N THR A 609 24.19 10.18 -22.15
CA THR A 609 25.52 10.77 -22.01
C THR A 609 25.48 11.87 -20.97
N ILE A 610 26.37 11.81 -19.98
CA ILE A 610 26.62 12.84 -18.99
C ILE A 610 28.02 13.41 -19.26
N ARG A 611 28.10 14.70 -19.54
CA ARG A 611 29.35 15.42 -19.79
C ARG A 611 29.69 16.26 -18.57
N ILE A 612 30.93 16.14 -18.08
CA ILE A 612 31.45 16.87 -16.91
C ILE A 612 32.67 17.67 -17.35
N GLU A 613 32.69 18.95 -17.01
CA GLU A 613 33.77 19.88 -17.34
C GLU A 613 34.30 20.56 -16.08
N ASN A 614 35.62 20.54 -15.92
CA ASN A 614 36.34 21.22 -14.86
C ASN A 614 36.87 22.57 -15.38
N PRO A 615 36.25 23.72 -15.04
CA PRO A 615 36.74 25.03 -15.47
C PRO A 615 37.98 25.53 -14.71
N ASN A 616 38.38 24.84 -13.64
CA ASN A 616 39.46 25.28 -12.76
C ASN A 616 40.84 25.08 -13.38
N THR A 617 41.81 25.80 -12.82
CA THR A 617 43.23 25.72 -13.22
C THR A 617 44.00 24.58 -12.55
N ILE A 618 43.35 23.84 -11.65
CA ILE A 618 43.88 22.65 -10.98
C ILE A 618 43.10 21.39 -11.37
N ALA A 619 43.72 20.23 -11.20
CA ALA A 619 43.03 18.96 -11.30
C ALA A 619 42.11 18.76 -10.08
N LEU A 620 40.96 18.12 -10.30
CA LEU A 620 40.03 17.68 -9.27
C LEU A 620 40.07 16.16 -9.19
N THR A 621 40.17 15.64 -7.98
CA THR A 621 40.31 14.20 -7.71
C THR A 621 39.05 13.68 -7.02
N GLU A 622 38.83 12.36 -7.06
CA GLU A 622 37.62 11.72 -6.53
C GLU A 622 36.31 12.38 -6.98
N VAL A 623 36.26 12.86 -8.24
CA VAL A 623 35.04 13.35 -8.83
C VAL A 623 34.04 12.19 -8.88
N ARG A 624 32.89 12.40 -8.24
CA ARG A 624 31.86 11.38 -8.07
C ARG A 624 30.47 11.98 -8.16
N PHE A 625 29.53 11.17 -8.62
CA PHE A 625 28.11 11.49 -8.57
C PHE A 625 27.29 10.19 -8.59
N VAL A 626 26.04 10.35 -8.21
CA VAL A 626 24.99 9.36 -8.36
C VAL A 626 23.93 9.99 -9.26
N ASP A 627 23.61 9.31 -10.36
CA ASP A 627 22.49 9.67 -11.22
C ASP A 627 21.37 8.62 -11.06
N GLU A 628 20.28 9.04 -10.44
CA GLU A 628 19.07 8.24 -10.27
C GLU A 628 18.11 8.46 -11.45
N LEU A 629 17.93 7.42 -12.25
CA LEU A 629 16.95 7.39 -13.33
C LEU A 629 15.53 7.48 -12.76
N PRO A 630 14.61 8.23 -13.39
CA PRO A 630 13.22 8.38 -12.95
C PRO A 630 12.45 7.05 -12.96
N ASP A 631 11.33 7.00 -12.21
CA ASP A 631 10.49 5.80 -12.12
C ASP A 631 10.07 5.32 -13.51
N GLY A 632 10.22 4.01 -13.76
CA GLY A 632 9.94 3.38 -15.04
C GLY A 632 11.09 3.43 -16.06
N LEU A 633 12.17 4.18 -15.83
CA LEU A 633 13.39 4.16 -16.64
C LEU A 633 14.52 3.42 -15.92
N THR A 634 15.13 2.43 -16.56
CA THR A 634 16.19 1.58 -15.97
C THR A 634 17.41 1.50 -16.89
N LEU A 635 18.55 1.02 -16.40
CA LEU A 635 19.67 0.63 -17.24
C LEU A 635 19.31 -0.59 -18.09
N ALA A 636 19.69 -0.56 -19.36
CA ALA A 636 19.42 -1.64 -20.31
C ALA A 636 20.04 -2.98 -19.84
N PRO A 637 19.55 -4.14 -20.34
CA PRO A 637 20.18 -5.45 -20.07
C PRO A 637 21.68 -5.48 -20.39
N THR A 638 22.10 -4.65 -21.36
CA THR A 638 23.51 -4.36 -21.64
C THR A 638 23.72 -2.84 -21.48
N PRO A 639 24.03 -2.38 -20.25
CA PRO A 639 24.12 -0.95 -19.94
C PRO A 639 25.21 -0.20 -20.71
N ALA A 640 26.19 -0.88 -21.31
CA ALA A 640 27.31 -0.24 -22.03
C ALA A 640 27.98 0.89 -21.22
N LEU A 641 28.10 0.71 -19.90
CA LEU A 641 28.70 1.70 -19.00
C LEU A 641 30.15 1.98 -19.41
N ALA A 642 30.45 3.25 -19.64
CA ALA A 642 31.79 3.70 -19.94
C ALA A 642 32.02 5.11 -19.40
N THR A 643 33.28 5.43 -19.13
CA THR A 643 33.71 6.78 -18.80
C THR A 643 35.01 7.13 -19.50
N THR A 644 35.15 8.40 -19.86
CA THR A 644 36.42 8.99 -20.32
C THR A 644 37.15 9.74 -19.20
N CYS A 645 36.58 9.80 -17.99
CA CYS A 645 37.18 10.48 -16.85
C CYS A 645 38.36 9.65 -16.32
N THR A 646 39.56 10.22 -16.31
CA THR A 646 40.79 9.50 -15.96
C THR A 646 40.72 8.94 -14.54
N GLY A 647 40.96 7.64 -14.37
CA GLY A 647 40.90 6.99 -13.04
C GLY A 647 39.49 6.73 -12.50
N GLY A 648 38.46 7.23 -13.20
CA GLY A 648 37.06 7.04 -12.81
C GLY A 648 36.58 5.61 -13.08
N ALA A 649 35.83 5.07 -12.13
CA ALA A 649 35.02 3.87 -12.31
C ALA A 649 33.55 4.27 -12.41
N VAL A 650 32.88 3.78 -13.45
CA VAL A 650 31.42 3.88 -13.57
C VAL A 650 30.81 2.54 -13.25
N ASP A 651 29.85 2.56 -12.34
CA ASP A 651 29.07 1.40 -11.95
C ASP A 651 27.58 1.66 -12.18
N GLY A 652 26.82 0.59 -12.33
CA GLY A 652 25.40 0.58 -12.62
C GLY A 652 24.96 -0.84 -12.93
N VAL A 653 23.91 -1.29 -12.25
CA VAL A 653 23.41 -2.66 -12.41
C VAL A 653 22.46 -2.73 -13.60
N ALA A 654 22.54 -3.78 -14.40
CA ALA A 654 21.54 -4.03 -15.45
C ALA A 654 20.13 -4.06 -14.82
N PHE A 655 19.17 -3.36 -15.43
CA PHE A 655 17.83 -3.12 -14.89
C PHE A 655 17.78 -2.31 -13.57
N GLY A 656 18.92 -1.86 -13.07
CA GLY A 656 19.02 -0.90 -11.99
C GLY A 656 18.65 0.51 -12.46
N ARG A 657 18.46 1.42 -11.51
CA ARG A 657 18.07 2.80 -11.78
C ARG A 657 19.17 3.81 -11.50
N GLU A 658 20.39 3.35 -11.31
CA GLU A 658 21.45 4.21 -10.82
C GLU A 658 22.71 4.06 -11.64
N ILE A 659 23.31 5.20 -11.97
CA ILE A 659 24.63 5.31 -12.58
C ILE A 659 25.53 6.03 -11.57
N ARG A 660 26.59 5.37 -11.13
CA ARG A 660 27.55 5.92 -10.18
C ARG A 660 28.88 6.19 -10.87
N LEU A 661 29.44 7.38 -10.72
CA LEU A 661 30.85 7.66 -11.01
C LEU A 661 31.62 7.75 -9.69
N THR A 662 32.76 7.08 -9.57
CA THR A 662 33.66 7.14 -8.40
C THR A 662 35.12 7.23 -8.82
N GLY A 663 35.99 7.77 -7.97
CA GLY A 663 37.45 7.74 -8.18
C GLY A 663 37.99 8.60 -9.33
N ALA A 664 37.14 9.42 -9.97
CA ALA A 664 37.55 10.08 -11.19
C ALA A 664 38.45 11.28 -10.91
N THR A 665 39.49 11.44 -11.73
CA THR A 665 40.32 12.64 -11.77
C THR A 665 40.01 13.44 -13.03
N LEU A 666 39.64 14.70 -12.86
CA LEU A 666 39.50 15.66 -13.95
C LEU A 666 40.66 16.64 -13.91
N ASP A 667 41.54 16.57 -14.91
CA ASP A 667 42.63 17.53 -15.06
C ASP A 667 42.11 18.97 -15.21
N ALA A 668 42.98 19.96 -15.02
CA ALA A 668 42.66 21.36 -15.21
C ALA A 668 42.12 21.64 -16.62
N ALA A 669 41.02 22.37 -16.74
CA ALA A 669 40.32 22.66 -18.01
C ALA A 669 39.91 21.40 -18.81
N ALA A 670 39.83 20.23 -18.18
CA ALA A 670 39.48 18.98 -18.86
C ALA A 670 37.96 18.78 -18.93
N VAL A 671 37.55 18.04 -19.94
CA VAL A 671 36.19 17.57 -20.15
C VAL A 671 36.22 16.05 -20.21
N CYS A 672 35.30 15.40 -19.52
CA CYS A 672 35.07 13.97 -19.65
C CYS A 672 33.58 13.65 -19.74
N THR A 673 33.27 12.39 -20.04
CA THR A 673 31.93 11.87 -20.26
C THR A 673 31.72 10.56 -19.52
N VAL A 674 30.49 10.32 -19.09
CA VAL A 674 29.96 9.04 -18.63
C VAL A 674 28.82 8.67 -19.57
N THR A 675 28.82 7.44 -20.06
CA THR A 675 27.77 6.94 -20.96
C THR A 675 27.14 5.67 -20.43
N ALA A 676 25.83 5.54 -20.60
CA ALA A 676 25.07 4.34 -20.29
C ALA A 676 23.92 4.18 -21.29
N ASN A 677 23.46 2.95 -21.51
CA ASN A 677 22.23 2.66 -22.22
C ASN A 677 21.12 2.48 -21.20
N VAL A 678 20.05 3.24 -21.33
CA VAL A 678 18.82 3.10 -20.52
C VAL A 678 17.70 2.48 -21.34
N VAL A 679 16.70 1.90 -20.70
CA VAL A 679 15.53 1.30 -21.33
C VAL A 679 14.31 1.48 -20.43
N SER A 680 13.14 1.65 -21.04
CA SER A 680 11.84 1.45 -20.40
C SER A 680 10.98 0.58 -21.30
N ASN A 681 10.24 -0.34 -20.70
CA ASN A 681 9.17 -1.12 -21.35
C ASN A 681 7.78 -0.51 -21.09
N ILE A 682 7.71 0.60 -20.36
CA ILE A 682 6.49 1.31 -20.03
C ILE A 682 6.41 2.53 -20.97
N PRO A 683 5.32 2.69 -21.73
CA PRO A 683 5.08 3.93 -22.46
C PRO A 683 4.97 5.12 -21.52
N GLY A 684 5.56 6.25 -21.87
CA GLY A 684 5.56 7.44 -21.01
C GLY A 684 6.64 8.46 -21.34
N ILE A 685 6.66 9.55 -20.57
CA ILE A 685 7.64 10.63 -20.67
C ILE A 685 8.54 10.57 -19.43
N TYR A 686 9.85 10.41 -19.64
CA TYR A 686 10.85 10.28 -18.60
C TYR A 686 11.81 11.47 -18.63
N THR A 687 11.77 12.33 -17.61
CA THR A 687 12.74 13.40 -17.41
C THR A 687 13.76 12.96 -16.36
N ASN A 688 15.04 12.96 -16.73
CA ASN A 688 16.14 12.56 -15.88
C ASN A 688 17.00 13.78 -15.52
N GLU A 689 17.31 13.96 -14.23
CA GLU A 689 17.92 15.18 -13.66
C GLU A 689 19.17 14.86 -12.82
N ILE A 690 20.12 15.78 -12.78
CA ILE A 690 21.17 15.84 -11.73
C ILE A 690 21.09 17.22 -11.10
N ALA A 691 20.85 17.29 -9.79
CA ALA A 691 20.62 18.55 -9.09
C ALA A 691 21.93 19.32 -8.84
N VAL A 692 21.82 20.55 -8.36
CA VAL A 692 22.99 21.35 -7.92
C VAL A 692 23.61 20.67 -6.70
N GLY A 693 24.93 20.43 -6.75
CA GLY A 693 25.67 19.84 -5.64
C GLY A 693 25.89 18.32 -5.72
N ASP A 694 25.19 17.61 -6.61
CA ASP A 694 25.20 16.13 -6.67
C ASP A 694 26.47 15.54 -7.28
N VAL A 695 27.17 16.32 -8.12
CA VAL A 695 28.51 15.97 -8.59
C VAL A 695 29.51 16.64 -7.68
N THR A 696 30.32 15.87 -6.97
CA THR A 696 31.29 16.35 -5.96
C THR A 696 32.71 15.93 -6.28
N SER A 697 33.71 16.55 -5.65
CA SER A 697 35.14 16.22 -5.75
C SER A 697 35.82 16.21 -4.38
N PHE A 698 37.00 15.61 -4.27
CA PHE A 698 37.83 15.61 -3.06
C PHE A 698 38.18 17.02 -2.59
N GLU A 699 38.42 17.94 -3.53
CA GLU A 699 38.74 19.33 -3.28
C GLU A 699 37.52 20.16 -2.82
N GLY A 700 36.34 19.52 -2.66
CA GLY A 700 35.11 20.16 -2.18
C GLY A 700 34.42 21.04 -3.22
N ILE A 701 34.70 20.84 -4.51
CA ILE A 701 33.99 21.49 -5.62
C ILE A 701 32.82 20.61 -6.05
N ASP A 702 31.67 21.23 -6.29
CA ASP A 702 30.48 20.59 -6.83
C ASP A 702 29.97 21.21 -8.15
N ASN A 703 28.84 20.73 -8.70
CA ASN A 703 28.23 21.27 -9.92
C ASN A 703 27.19 22.37 -9.68
N ASN A 704 27.15 23.35 -10.59
CA ASN A 704 26.10 24.36 -10.70
C ASN A 704 26.10 24.94 -12.14
N PRO A 705 24.96 24.98 -12.87
CA PRO A 705 23.58 24.64 -12.46
C PRO A 705 23.25 23.14 -12.48
N LEU A 706 21.99 22.82 -12.17
CA LEU A 706 21.39 21.49 -12.42
C LEU A 706 21.35 21.20 -13.92
N THR A 707 21.20 19.93 -14.31
CA THR A 707 21.08 19.49 -15.72
C THR A 707 19.96 18.47 -15.92
N GLN A 708 19.29 18.50 -17.09
CA GLN A 708 18.17 17.62 -17.41
C GLN A 708 18.17 17.07 -18.86
N ALA A 709 17.65 15.86 -19.04
CA ALA A 709 17.36 15.24 -20.35
C ALA A 709 16.01 14.50 -20.33
N GLN A 710 15.34 14.36 -21.49
CA GLN A 710 14.03 13.70 -21.58
C GLN A 710 13.94 12.63 -22.67
N LEU A 711 13.38 11.48 -22.31
CA LEU A 711 13.10 10.33 -23.17
C LEU A 711 11.59 10.05 -23.21
N ILE A 712 11.03 9.85 -24.40
CA ILE A 712 9.62 9.49 -24.62
C ILE A 712 9.55 8.05 -25.13
N VAL A 713 8.81 7.18 -24.44
CA VAL A 713 8.57 5.79 -24.86
C VAL A 713 7.14 5.65 -25.39
N ILE A 714 6.98 5.16 -26.61
CA ILE A 714 5.70 5.18 -27.37
C ILE A 714 5.08 3.78 -27.54
N THR A 715 3.78 3.63 -27.32
CA THR A 715 3.02 2.41 -27.63
C THR A 715 2.94 2.20 -29.16
N PRO A 716 3.20 0.97 -29.67
CA PRO A 716 3.01 0.67 -31.09
C PRO A 716 1.57 0.95 -31.54
N PRO A 717 1.36 1.36 -32.81
CA PRO A 717 0.01 1.60 -33.33
C PRO A 717 -0.78 0.29 -33.48
N GLY A 718 -2.04 0.28 -33.03
CA GLY A 718 -2.95 -0.85 -33.21
C GLY A 718 -3.84 -0.69 -34.44
N ILE A 719 -4.36 -1.80 -34.94
CA ILE A 719 -5.42 -1.80 -35.96
C ILE A 719 -6.38 -2.96 -35.75
N THR A 720 -7.67 -2.66 -35.77
CA THR A 720 -8.74 -3.66 -35.76
C THR A 720 -9.61 -3.56 -37.01
N LYS A 721 -10.22 -4.68 -37.39
CA LYS A 721 -11.09 -4.82 -38.56
C LYS A 721 -12.38 -5.50 -38.17
N ASP A 722 -13.48 -5.03 -38.74
CA ASP A 722 -14.79 -5.65 -38.53
C ASP A 722 -15.66 -5.56 -39.78
N ILE A 723 -16.53 -6.54 -40.03
CA ILE A 723 -17.52 -6.48 -41.11
C ILE A 723 -18.91 -6.69 -40.51
N ALA A 724 -19.77 -5.67 -40.64
CA ALA A 724 -21.12 -5.68 -40.11
C ALA A 724 -22.17 -5.42 -41.23
N PRO A 725 -23.19 -6.28 -41.39
CA PRO A 725 -23.37 -7.55 -40.67
C PRO A 725 -22.34 -8.60 -41.11
N PRO A 726 -21.97 -9.55 -40.22
CA PRO A 726 -20.99 -10.61 -40.52
C PRO A 726 -21.54 -11.70 -41.45
N VAL A 727 -22.84 -11.64 -41.76
CA VAL A 727 -23.50 -12.46 -42.77
C VAL A 727 -24.31 -11.59 -43.70
N ILE A 728 -24.15 -11.79 -45.00
CA ILE A 728 -24.96 -11.13 -46.03
C ILE A 728 -25.48 -12.11 -47.06
N ALA A 729 -26.54 -11.71 -47.76
CA ALA A 729 -26.95 -12.40 -48.95
C ALA A 729 -26.04 -12.05 -50.15
N PRO A 730 -25.96 -12.92 -51.16
CA PRO A 730 -25.20 -12.65 -52.38
C PRO A 730 -25.50 -11.27 -52.98
N GLY A 731 -24.47 -10.42 -53.07
CA GLY A 731 -24.55 -9.10 -53.70
C GLY A 731 -25.15 -7.98 -52.85
N VAL A 732 -25.45 -8.24 -51.57
CA VAL A 732 -25.84 -7.20 -50.61
C VAL A 732 -24.57 -6.52 -50.05
N PRO A 733 -24.55 -5.21 -49.77
CA PRO A 733 -23.41 -4.58 -49.09
C PRO A 733 -23.34 -4.90 -47.58
N ALA A 734 -22.12 -4.99 -47.04
CA ALA A 734 -21.79 -4.97 -45.61
C ALA A 734 -20.79 -3.83 -45.34
N THR A 735 -20.82 -3.27 -44.14
CA THR A 735 -19.88 -2.21 -43.73
C THR A 735 -18.61 -2.85 -43.19
N LEU A 736 -17.49 -2.63 -43.87
CA LEU A 736 -16.16 -2.91 -43.37
C LEU A 736 -15.66 -1.70 -42.57
N THR A 737 -15.30 -1.92 -41.32
CA THR A 737 -14.73 -0.93 -40.41
C THR A 737 -13.24 -1.22 -40.19
N LEU A 738 -12.40 -0.21 -40.36
CA LEU A 738 -10.99 -0.19 -39.98
C LEU A 738 -10.84 0.80 -38.82
N ALA A 739 -10.48 0.35 -37.64
CA ALA A 739 -10.15 1.22 -36.51
C ALA A 739 -8.63 1.28 -36.34
N LEU A 740 -8.08 2.48 -36.47
CA LEU A 740 -6.67 2.80 -36.24
C LEU A 740 -6.54 3.23 -34.78
N GLU A 741 -5.83 2.46 -33.97
CA GLU A 741 -5.73 2.67 -32.54
C GLU A 741 -4.47 3.47 -32.21
N ASN A 742 -4.60 4.36 -31.22
CA ASN A 742 -3.48 5.16 -30.73
C ASN A 742 -3.63 5.40 -29.23
N ASP A 743 -2.97 4.56 -28.45
CA ASP A 743 -2.95 4.64 -26.99
C ASP A 743 -1.87 5.61 -26.47
N ASN A 744 -1.23 6.36 -27.36
CA ASN A 744 -0.27 7.39 -26.98
C ASN A 744 -0.97 8.72 -26.73
N ASP A 745 -0.42 9.50 -25.81
CA ASP A 745 -0.85 10.89 -25.56
C ASP A 745 -0.56 11.85 -26.73
N LEU A 746 0.20 11.40 -27.72
CA LEU A 746 0.57 12.14 -28.92
C LEU A 746 -0.04 11.49 -30.18
N ALA A 747 -0.44 12.32 -31.13
CA ALA A 747 -0.88 11.86 -32.45
C ALA A 747 0.31 11.31 -33.26
N TYR A 748 0.10 10.21 -33.98
CA TYR A 748 1.06 9.72 -34.97
C TYR A 748 0.58 9.98 -36.40
N THR A 749 1.50 9.90 -37.36
CA THR A 749 1.17 10.00 -38.79
C THR A 749 1.51 8.70 -39.52
N LEU A 750 0.70 8.29 -40.49
CA LEU A 750 1.03 7.17 -41.37
C LEU A 750 2.29 7.51 -42.17
N ALA A 751 3.32 6.66 -42.10
CA ALA A 751 4.58 6.80 -42.82
C ALA A 751 4.52 6.20 -44.24
N ALA A 752 3.53 5.35 -44.49
CA ALA A 752 3.18 4.80 -45.79
C ALA A 752 1.66 4.63 -45.90
N PRO A 753 1.09 4.51 -47.12
CA PRO A 753 -0.34 4.23 -47.27
C PRO A 753 -0.70 2.85 -46.69
N LEU A 754 -1.74 2.77 -45.86
CA LEU A 754 -2.33 1.49 -45.45
C LEU A 754 -3.20 0.97 -46.58
N VAL A 755 -2.97 -0.27 -47.05
CA VAL A 755 -3.75 -0.89 -48.13
C VAL A 755 -4.39 -2.17 -47.62
N ASP A 756 -5.72 -2.25 -47.73
CA ASP A 756 -6.52 -3.43 -47.44
C ASP A 756 -6.95 -4.12 -48.73
N ASN A 757 -6.50 -5.36 -48.94
CA ASN A 757 -6.82 -6.15 -50.13
C ASN A 757 -8.01 -7.06 -49.84
N LEU A 758 -9.13 -6.83 -50.54
CA LEU A 758 -10.35 -7.60 -50.33
C LEU A 758 -10.20 -9.05 -50.89
N PRO A 759 -10.71 -10.06 -50.17
CA PRO A 759 -10.50 -11.47 -50.51
C PRO A 759 -11.07 -11.88 -51.87
N GLY A 760 -10.34 -12.75 -52.59
CA GLY A 760 -10.66 -13.23 -53.94
C GLY A 760 -11.33 -14.62 -54.01
N SER A 761 -11.52 -15.30 -52.87
CA SER A 761 -12.14 -16.62 -52.76
C SER A 761 -13.20 -16.58 -51.66
N PRO A 762 -14.38 -17.25 -51.81
CA PRO A 762 -14.82 -18.14 -52.90
C PRO A 762 -15.17 -17.44 -54.23
N GLY A 763 -15.30 -16.12 -54.21
CA GLY A 763 -15.31 -15.23 -55.38
C GLY A 763 -14.65 -13.91 -55.01
N GLN A 764 -14.61 -12.91 -55.89
CA GLN A 764 -14.02 -11.61 -55.53
C GLN A 764 -14.99 -10.79 -54.66
N MET A 765 -14.56 -10.42 -53.45
CA MET A 765 -15.17 -9.35 -52.66
C MET A 765 -14.73 -7.99 -53.22
N THR A 766 -15.66 -7.05 -53.37
CA THR A 766 -15.37 -5.71 -53.93
C THR A 766 -15.99 -4.61 -53.10
N VAL A 767 -15.49 -3.38 -53.21
CA VAL A 767 -16.18 -2.17 -52.73
C VAL A 767 -17.56 -2.08 -53.40
N ALA A 768 -18.61 -1.78 -52.63
CA ALA A 768 -19.99 -1.69 -53.13
C ALA A 768 -20.17 -0.58 -54.17
N ASP A 769 -21.24 -0.68 -54.98
CA ASP A 769 -21.63 0.33 -55.97
C ASP A 769 -23.05 0.83 -55.65
N PRO A 770 -23.23 2.10 -55.22
CA PRO A 770 -22.21 3.16 -55.11
C PRO A 770 -21.23 2.94 -53.95
N SER A 771 -20.02 3.50 -54.06
CA SER A 771 -19.05 3.51 -52.96
C SER A 771 -19.50 4.47 -51.87
N VAL A 772 -19.63 3.95 -50.64
CA VAL A 772 -19.98 4.70 -49.43
C VAL A 772 -18.81 4.63 -48.46
N VAL A 773 -18.26 5.79 -48.08
CA VAL A 773 -17.11 5.93 -47.19
C VAL A 773 -17.40 6.95 -46.11
N THR A 774 -17.09 6.61 -44.86
CA THR A 774 -17.08 7.58 -43.75
C THR A 774 -15.78 7.45 -42.94
N THR A 775 -15.39 8.50 -42.22
CA THR A 775 -14.21 8.43 -41.34
C THR A 775 -14.26 9.50 -40.25
N THR A 776 -13.74 9.16 -39.08
CA THR A 776 -13.46 10.11 -37.98
C THR A 776 -12.01 10.62 -38.01
N CYS A 777 -11.16 10.09 -38.90
CA CYS A 777 -9.76 10.47 -38.99
C CYS A 777 -9.58 11.92 -39.47
N PRO A 778 -8.64 12.67 -38.86
CA PRO A 778 -8.24 13.99 -39.34
C PRO A 778 -7.93 13.99 -40.85
N GLY A 779 -8.55 14.92 -41.59
CA GLY A 779 -8.48 14.99 -43.05
C GLY A 779 -9.72 14.48 -43.78
N GLY A 780 -10.66 13.83 -43.06
CA GLY A 780 -11.94 13.39 -43.60
C GLY A 780 -11.81 12.37 -44.73
N THR A 781 -12.87 12.14 -45.51
CA THR A 781 -12.88 11.09 -46.56
C THR A 781 -11.84 11.30 -47.67
N GLY A 782 -11.25 12.48 -47.78
CA GLY A 782 -10.19 12.78 -48.76
C GLY A 782 -8.89 12.00 -48.56
N ILE A 783 -8.70 11.37 -47.40
CA ILE A 783 -7.55 10.48 -47.13
C ILE A 783 -7.80 9.02 -47.55
N VAL A 784 -9.04 8.65 -47.90
CA VAL A 784 -9.43 7.26 -48.18
C VAL A 784 -9.69 7.07 -49.68
N THR A 785 -9.10 6.04 -50.28
CA THR A 785 -9.37 5.61 -51.66
C THR A 785 -10.15 4.30 -51.65
N ALA A 786 -11.44 4.35 -51.97
CA ALA A 786 -12.31 3.19 -52.12
C ALA A 786 -13.22 3.37 -53.35
N VAL A 787 -12.74 2.99 -54.53
CA VAL A 787 -13.51 3.14 -55.79
C VAL A 787 -14.53 2.01 -55.90
N ALA A 788 -15.76 2.30 -56.35
CA ALA A 788 -16.80 1.28 -56.54
C ALA A 788 -16.30 0.12 -57.42
N ASN A 789 -16.63 -1.11 -57.03
CA ASN A 789 -16.18 -2.37 -57.66
C ASN A 789 -14.66 -2.65 -57.56
N ALA A 790 -13.88 -1.86 -56.82
CA ALA A 790 -12.46 -2.15 -56.60
C ALA A 790 -12.26 -3.33 -55.64
N SER A 791 -11.11 -4.01 -55.76
CA SER A 791 -10.71 -5.12 -54.89
C SER A 791 -9.81 -4.68 -53.71
N SER A 792 -9.67 -3.38 -53.48
CA SER A 792 -8.81 -2.86 -52.41
C SER A 792 -9.30 -1.50 -51.91
N ILE A 793 -8.99 -1.21 -50.65
CA ILE A 793 -9.23 0.07 -49.97
C ILE A 793 -7.87 0.61 -49.50
N SER A 794 -7.62 1.92 -49.56
CA SER A 794 -6.39 2.48 -48.98
C SER A 794 -6.59 3.79 -48.22
N ILE A 795 -5.75 4.00 -47.20
CA ILE A 795 -5.64 5.23 -46.42
C ILE A 795 -4.29 5.89 -46.77
N ALA A 796 -4.30 7.19 -47.08
CA ALA A 796 -3.14 7.91 -47.59
C ALA A 796 -1.98 8.04 -46.59
N ASN A 797 -0.77 8.09 -47.14
CA ASN A 797 0.44 8.49 -46.40
C ASN A 797 0.27 9.90 -45.81
N GLY A 798 0.77 10.12 -44.59
CA GLY A 798 0.67 11.38 -43.87
C GLY A 798 -0.67 11.60 -43.17
N ALA A 799 -1.63 10.67 -43.26
CA ALA A 799 -2.84 10.70 -42.46
C ALA A 799 -2.48 10.69 -40.96
N SER A 800 -3.07 11.60 -40.19
CA SER A 800 -2.83 11.72 -38.74
C SER A 800 -3.85 10.92 -37.97
N VAL A 801 -3.42 10.21 -36.93
CA VAL A 801 -4.28 9.48 -35.99
C VAL A 801 -4.13 10.12 -34.60
N PRO A 802 -5.20 10.71 -34.03
CA PRO A 802 -5.13 11.41 -32.76
C PRO A 802 -5.01 10.43 -31.57
N PRO A 803 -4.67 10.89 -30.36
CA PRO A 803 -4.85 10.11 -29.14
C PRO A 803 -6.28 9.54 -29.06
N GLY A 804 -6.42 8.26 -28.69
CA GLY A 804 -7.70 7.54 -28.72
C GLY A 804 -8.09 6.98 -30.09
N GLY A 805 -7.28 7.18 -31.13
CA GLY A 805 -7.45 6.55 -32.44
C GLY A 805 -8.46 7.24 -33.37
N CYS A 806 -8.72 6.61 -34.52
CA CYS A 806 -9.77 7.02 -35.45
C CYS A 806 -10.27 5.86 -36.32
N VAL A 807 -11.41 6.03 -36.98
CA VAL A 807 -12.12 4.96 -37.69
C VAL A 807 -12.34 5.33 -39.16
N VAL A 808 -12.24 4.36 -40.05
CA VAL A 808 -12.65 4.42 -41.47
C VAL A 808 -13.67 3.32 -41.74
N THR A 809 -14.80 3.65 -42.37
CA THR A 809 -15.76 2.64 -42.83
C THR A 809 -15.95 2.70 -44.33
N VAL A 810 -16.09 1.53 -44.95
CA VAL A 810 -16.33 1.35 -46.40
C VAL A 810 -17.34 0.22 -46.61
N GLU A 811 -18.34 0.42 -47.47
CA GLU A 811 -19.23 -0.68 -47.87
C GLU A 811 -18.56 -1.65 -48.85
N VAL A 812 -18.60 -2.95 -48.56
CA VAL A 812 -18.08 -4.05 -49.36
C VAL A 812 -19.17 -5.07 -49.68
N THR A 813 -19.07 -5.79 -50.80
CA THR A 813 -20.05 -6.82 -51.19
C THR A 813 -19.38 -8.01 -51.87
N ALA A 814 -20.07 -9.14 -51.87
CA ALA A 814 -19.65 -10.37 -52.53
C ALA A 814 -20.86 -11.15 -53.07
N ALA A 815 -20.77 -11.60 -54.33
CA ALA A 815 -21.87 -12.26 -55.04
C ALA A 815 -21.86 -13.80 -54.97
N THR A 816 -20.78 -14.41 -54.46
CA THR A 816 -20.64 -15.88 -54.40
C THR A 816 -20.87 -16.34 -52.96
N PRO A 817 -21.81 -17.26 -52.69
CA PRO A 817 -21.97 -17.83 -51.37
C PRO A 817 -20.70 -18.51 -50.84
N GLY A 818 -20.45 -18.38 -49.54
CA GLY A 818 -19.34 -19.00 -48.81
C GLY A 818 -18.59 -18.02 -47.89
N ASP A 819 -17.51 -18.50 -47.29
CA ASP A 819 -16.75 -17.78 -46.27
C ASP A 819 -15.63 -16.92 -46.88
N TYR A 820 -15.62 -15.64 -46.53
CA TYR A 820 -14.60 -14.68 -46.89
C TYR A 820 -13.84 -14.25 -45.64
N LEU A 821 -12.51 -14.19 -45.71
CA LEU A 821 -11.67 -13.65 -44.64
C LEU A 821 -10.92 -12.44 -45.18
N ASN A 822 -11.29 -11.23 -44.73
CA ASN A 822 -10.56 -10.02 -45.05
C ASN A 822 -9.42 -9.83 -44.05
N PHE A 823 -8.19 -9.60 -44.52
CA PHE A 823 -6.98 -9.72 -43.71
C PHE A 823 -5.99 -8.58 -43.97
N ILE A 824 -5.56 -7.91 -42.89
CA ILE A 824 -4.44 -6.98 -42.87
C ILE A 824 -3.30 -7.63 -42.04
N PRO A 825 -2.12 -7.88 -42.64
CA PRO A 825 -1.01 -8.50 -41.93
C PRO A 825 -0.31 -7.55 -40.96
N VAL A 826 0.46 -8.12 -40.03
CA VAL A 826 1.43 -7.40 -39.18
C VAL A 826 2.30 -6.47 -40.04
N GLY A 827 2.48 -5.24 -39.55
CA GLY A 827 3.29 -4.19 -40.18
C GLY A 827 2.70 -3.52 -41.42
N ALA A 828 1.47 -3.87 -41.82
CA ALA A 828 0.78 -3.18 -42.91
C ALA A 828 0.39 -1.74 -42.54
N LEU A 829 0.04 -1.49 -41.27
CA LEU A 829 -0.04 -0.14 -40.74
C LEU A 829 1.37 0.31 -40.32
N ASN A 830 1.93 1.28 -41.03
CA ASN A 830 3.27 1.82 -40.76
C ASN A 830 3.18 3.31 -40.45
N THR A 831 3.70 3.73 -39.30
CA THR A 831 3.48 5.08 -38.74
C THR A 831 4.79 5.72 -38.28
N SER A 832 4.72 7.01 -37.91
CA SER A 832 5.81 7.71 -37.24
C SER A 832 6.20 7.11 -35.90
N PHE A 833 5.34 6.27 -35.30
CA PHE A 833 5.59 5.54 -34.04
C PHE A 833 5.88 4.06 -34.28
N GLY A 834 6.11 3.63 -35.53
CA GLY A 834 6.44 2.26 -35.88
C GLY A 834 5.31 1.50 -36.60
N PRO A 835 5.54 0.22 -36.93
CA PRO A 835 4.56 -0.66 -37.54
C PRO A 835 3.54 -1.21 -36.52
N SER A 836 2.39 -1.68 -36.99
CA SER A 836 1.47 -2.47 -36.16
C SER A 836 2.03 -3.88 -35.92
N GLU A 837 1.96 -4.35 -34.68
CA GLU A 837 2.54 -5.64 -34.26
C GLU A 837 1.56 -6.83 -34.37
N GLU A 838 0.25 -6.56 -34.41
CA GLU A 838 -0.79 -7.58 -34.57
C GLU A 838 -1.48 -7.48 -35.93
N PRO A 839 -1.93 -8.61 -36.52
CA PRO A 839 -2.74 -8.60 -37.73
C PRO A 839 -4.20 -8.29 -37.40
N ALA A 840 -4.94 -7.74 -38.36
CA ALA A 840 -6.38 -7.53 -38.23
C ALA A 840 -7.15 -8.42 -39.22
N GLN A 841 -8.23 -9.04 -38.74
CA GLN A 841 -9.06 -9.98 -39.50
C GLN A 841 -10.53 -9.63 -39.37
N ALA A 842 -11.29 -9.75 -40.47
CA ALA A 842 -12.73 -9.66 -40.44
C ALA A 842 -13.34 -10.74 -41.35
N PRO A 843 -13.96 -11.80 -40.79
CA PRO A 843 -14.67 -12.79 -41.56
C PRO A 843 -16.03 -12.24 -42.04
N LEU A 844 -16.49 -12.71 -43.20
CA LEU A 844 -17.80 -12.45 -43.77
C LEU A 844 -18.33 -13.74 -44.39
N LEU A 845 -19.52 -14.18 -43.98
CA LEU A 845 -20.21 -15.31 -44.62
C LEU A 845 -21.27 -14.78 -45.60
N VAL A 846 -21.24 -15.27 -46.84
CA VAL A 846 -22.29 -14.99 -47.83
C VAL A 846 -23.23 -16.19 -47.91
N SER A 847 -24.52 -16.03 -47.56
CA SER A 847 -25.50 -17.12 -47.40
C SER A 847 -26.91 -16.74 -47.85
N THR A 848 -27.69 -17.71 -48.36
CA THR A 848 -29.14 -17.56 -48.64
C THR A 848 -30.03 -17.95 -47.46
N LEU A 849 -29.46 -18.56 -46.41
CA LEU A 849 -30.14 -18.92 -45.17
C LEU A 849 -30.02 -17.81 -44.12
N GLY A 850 -30.90 -17.84 -43.13
CA GLY A 850 -31.08 -16.79 -42.14
C GLY A 850 -29.95 -16.77 -41.14
N TYR A 851 -29.85 -15.68 -40.39
CA TYR A 851 -28.86 -15.54 -39.35
C TYR A 851 -29.39 -14.69 -38.20
N ILE A 852 -28.84 -14.92 -37.01
CA ILE A 852 -29.01 -14.08 -35.82
C ILE A 852 -27.60 -13.76 -35.33
N SER A 853 -27.30 -12.48 -35.19
CA SER A 853 -26.00 -12.02 -34.70
C SER A 853 -26.16 -10.84 -33.76
N GLY A 854 -25.12 -10.60 -32.98
CA GLY A 854 -25.02 -9.48 -32.06
C GLY A 854 -23.67 -9.48 -31.35
N ARG A 855 -23.57 -8.69 -30.29
CA ARG A 855 -22.34 -8.53 -29.51
C ARG A 855 -22.57 -8.59 -28.02
N VAL A 856 -21.52 -8.95 -27.28
CA VAL A 856 -21.39 -8.75 -25.84
C VAL A 856 -20.24 -7.78 -25.61
N PHE A 857 -20.47 -6.68 -24.91
CA PHE A 857 -19.47 -5.64 -24.69
C PHE A 857 -19.73 -4.84 -23.41
N LEU A 858 -18.67 -4.33 -22.80
CA LEU A 858 -18.74 -3.26 -21.82
C LEU A 858 -19.07 -1.94 -22.52
N ASP A 859 -20.18 -1.34 -22.13
CA ASP A 859 -20.61 -0.02 -22.55
C ASP A 859 -20.01 1.02 -21.59
N ASN A 860 -18.79 1.48 -21.90
CA ASN A 860 -18.09 2.46 -21.06
C ASN A 860 -18.48 3.90 -21.39
N GLN A 861 -19.58 4.11 -22.11
CA GLN A 861 -20.11 5.45 -22.30
C GLN A 861 -20.55 6.03 -20.95
N ALA A 862 -20.37 7.35 -20.77
CA ALA A 862 -20.79 8.04 -19.55
C ALA A 862 -22.28 7.83 -19.23
N VAL A 863 -23.09 7.61 -20.26
CA VAL A 863 -24.46 7.12 -20.15
C VAL A 863 -24.55 5.85 -20.99
N PRO A 864 -24.57 4.66 -20.36
CA PRO A 864 -24.76 3.41 -21.07
C PRO A 864 -26.10 3.40 -21.80
N ASP A 865 -26.08 3.16 -23.09
CA ASP A 865 -27.26 3.21 -23.98
C ASP A 865 -27.49 1.88 -24.72
N GLY A 866 -26.62 0.90 -24.54
CA GLY A 866 -26.72 -0.41 -25.18
C GLY A 866 -26.30 -0.42 -26.63
N GLN A 867 -25.64 0.65 -27.10
CA GLN A 867 -25.02 0.72 -28.42
C GLN A 867 -23.52 0.46 -28.32
N TYR A 868 -22.98 -0.23 -29.31
CA TYR A 868 -21.54 -0.43 -29.42
C TYR A 868 -20.93 0.76 -30.15
N LEU A 869 -20.10 1.54 -29.45
CA LEU A 869 -19.30 2.62 -30.05
C LEU A 869 -17.81 2.21 -30.10
N PRO A 870 -17.22 2.05 -31.30
CA PRO A 870 -15.79 1.78 -31.41
C PRO A 870 -14.95 2.86 -30.70
N GLY A 871 -14.02 2.43 -29.84
CA GLY A 871 -13.17 3.30 -29.03
C GLY A 871 -13.75 3.69 -27.66
N SER A 872 -15.07 3.57 -27.45
CA SER A 872 -15.71 3.82 -26.15
C SER A 872 -16.35 2.58 -25.51
N SER A 873 -16.62 1.54 -26.30
CA SER A 873 -17.10 0.25 -25.82
C SER A 873 -15.97 -0.78 -25.87
N THR A 874 -15.89 -1.67 -24.87
CA THR A 874 -14.88 -2.75 -24.84
C THR A 874 -15.56 -4.09 -25.12
N PRO A 875 -15.18 -4.82 -26.18
CA PRO A 875 -15.76 -6.12 -26.44
C PRO A 875 -15.44 -7.15 -25.35
N ILE A 876 -16.37 -8.07 -25.10
CA ILE A 876 -16.17 -9.18 -24.15
C ILE A 876 -16.02 -10.48 -24.94
N GLU A 877 -14.80 -11.00 -25.01
CA GLU A 877 -14.48 -12.30 -25.61
C GLU A 877 -14.90 -13.47 -24.71
N GLY A 878 -15.22 -14.60 -25.32
CA GLY A 878 -15.40 -15.87 -24.62
C GLY A 878 -16.71 -16.00 -23.85
N ASN A 879 -17.60 -15.01 -23.90
CA ASN A 879 -18.90 -15.07 -23.25
C ASN A 879 -19.81 -16.06 -24.00
N PRO A 880 -20.38 -17.08 -23.35
CA PRO A 880 -21.27 -18.02 -24.02
C PRO A 880 -22.60 -17.34 -24.35
N ILE A 881 -23.10 -17.60 -25.55
CA ILE A 881 -24.43 -17.20 -26.03
C ILE A 881 -25.13 -18.45 -26.58
N GLU A 882 -26.39 -18.61 -26.25
CA GLU A 882 -27.21 -19.76 -26.64
C GLU A 882 -28.31 -19.34 -27.61
N LEU A 883 -28.45 -20.08 -28.71
CA LEU A 883 -29.62 -20.04 -29.58
C LEU A 883 -30.61 -21.12 -29.14
N ARG A 884 -31.85 -20.71 -28.84
CA ARG A 884 -32.93 -21.59 -28.42
C ARG A 884 -34.12 -21.51 -29.36
N SER A 885 -34.85 -22.61 -29.50
CA SER A 885 -36.07 -22.66 -30.31
C SER A 885 -37.26 -22.04 -29.57
N GLY A 886 -38.14 -21.33 -30.28
CA GLY A 886 -39.40 -20.83 -29.71
C GLY A 886 -39.30 -19.43 -29.12
N ALA A 887 -40.36 -19.04 -28.41
CA ALA A 887 -40.61 -17.65 -28.02
C ALA A 887 -39.89 -17.20 -26.74
N ASP A 888 -39.17 -18.09 -26.06
CA ASP A 888 -38.41 -17.79 -24.84
C ASP A 888 -37.18 -18.71 -24.68
N CYS A 889 -36.35 -18.41 -23.68
CA CYS A 889 -35.14 -19.16 -23.36
C CYS A 889 -35.39 -20.48 -22.60
N SER A 890 -36.65 -20.87 -22.35
CA SER A 890 -36.97 -22.22 -21.84
C SER A 890 -37.05 -23.27 -22.95
N GLY A 891 -37.05 -22.83 -24.22
CA GLY A 891 -37.02 -23.69 -25.38
C GLY A 891 -35.75 -24.54 -25.51
N ALA A 892 -35.81 -25.55 -26.38
CA ALA A 892 -34.68 -26.45 -26.61
C ALA A 892 -33.44 -25.67 -27.11
N LEU A 893 -32.29 -25.94 -26.51
CA LEU A 893 -31.00 -25.46 -26.98
C LEU A 893 -30.74 -26.01 -28.38
N LEU A 894 -30.61 -25.12 -29.36
CA LEU A 894 -30.30 -25.47 -30.74
C LEU A 894 -28.79 -25.40 -30.99
N ASN A 895 -28.15 -24.35 -30.49
CA ASN A 895 -26.71 -24.14 -30.63
C ASN A 895 -26.20 -23.22 -29.51
N SER A 896 -24.90 -23.26 -29.23
CA SER A 896 -24.22 -22.31 -28.36
C SER A 896 -22.87 -21.94 -28.97
N VAL A 897 -22.53 -20.66 -28.90
CA VAL A 897 -21.27 -20.10 -29.37
C VAL A 897 -20.67 -19.25 -28.25
N THR A 898 -19.36 -19.04 -28.27
CA THR A 898 -18.70 -18.02 -27.45
C THR A 898 -18.44 -16.79 -28.30
N THR A 899 -18.50 -15.61 -27.69
CA THR A 899 -18.10 -14.39 -28.38
C THR A 899 -16.63 -14.42 -28.78
N ASP A 900 -16.30 -13.80 -29.92
CA ASP A 900 -14.92 -13.63 -30.39
C ASP A 900 -14.21 -12.44 -29.71
N ALA A 901 -12.96 -12.17 -30.10
CA ALA A 901 -12.16 -11.06 -29.58
C ALA A 901 -12.81 -9.66 -29.76
N MET A 902 -13.76 -9.54 -30.69
CA MET A 902 -14.55 -8.33 -30.92
C MET A 902 -15.94 -8.40 -30.28
N GLY A 903 -16.13 -9.35 -29.37
CA GLY A 903 -17.37 -9.54 -28.62
C GLY A 903 -18.52 -10.04 -29.50
N ASN A 904 -18.28 -10.36 -30.76
CA ASN A 904 -19.33 -10.75 -31.69
C ASN A 904 -19.75 -12.20 -31.47
N TYR A 905 -21.03 -12.47 -31.67
CA TYR A 905 -21.54 -13.83 -31.83
C TYR A 905 -22.41 -13.94 -33.08
N LEU A 906 -22.43 -15.12 -33.68
CA LEU A 906 -23.18 -15.40 -34.90
C LEU A 906 -23.78 -16.81 -34.89
N PHE A 907 -25.07 -16.88 -35.14
CA PHE A 907 -25.76 -18.09 -35.57
C PHE A 907 -26.19 -17.92 -37.03
N SER A 908 -25.52 -18.61 -37.95
CA SER A 908 -25.82 -18.58 -39.38
C SER A 908 -26.46 -19.89 -39.85
N GLY A 909 -26.94 -19.91 -41.10
CA GLY A 909 -27.53 -21.13 -41.68
C GLY A 909 -28.91 -21.46 -41.13
N LEU A 910 -29.62 -20.49 -40.55
CA LEU A 910 -30.89 -20.70 -39.88
C LEU A 910 -32.03 -20.85 -40.90
N ALA A 911 -32.83 -21.89 -40.72
CA ALA A 911 -34.09 -22.02 -41.44
C ALA A 911 -35.12 -21.00 -40.91
N ALA A 912 -36.20 -20.79 -41.66
CA ALA A 912 -37.33 -20.01 -41.15
C ALA A 912 -37.90 -20.64 -39.86
N GLY A 913 -38.19 -19.81 -38.87
CA GLY A 913 -38.58 -20.24 -37.54
C GLY A 913 -38.62 -19.11 -36.52
N THR A 914 -38.98 -19.46 -35.28
CA THR A 914 -38.95 -18.56 -34.13
C THR A 914 -37.83 -18.98 -33.18
N TYR A 915 -37.02 -18.01 -32.77
CA TYR A 915 -35.79 -18.20 -32.01
C TYR A 915 -35.70 -17.25 -30.82
N SER A 916 -34.90 -17.63 -29.84
CA SER A 916 -34.47 -16.76 -28.73
C SER A 916 -32.96 -16.86 -28.57
N VAL A 917 -32.32 -15.75 -28.22
CA VAL A 917 -30.88 -15.67 -27.91
C VAL A 917 -30.71 -15.34 -26.44
N CYS A 918 -29.91 -16.14 -25.75
CA CYS A 918 -29.84 -16.14 -24.29
C CYS A 918 -28.38 -16.07 -23.87
N GLN A 919 -28.08 -15.21 -22.90
CA GLN A 919 -26.78 -15.12 -22.25
C GLN A 919 -26.85 -15.90 -20.92
N PRO A 920 -26.43 -17.18 -20.88
CA PRO A 920 -26.65 -18.05 -19.73
C PRO A 920 -25.81 -17.69 -18.49
N THR A 921 -24.76 -16.87 -18.65
CA THR A 921 -23.87 -16.46 -17.57
C THR A 921 -23.45 -15.00 -17.70
N GLN A 922 -23.58 -14.24 -16.60
CA GLN A 922 -22.99 -12.92 -16.46
C GLN A 922 -21.48 -12.96 -16.70
N PRO A 923 -20.91 -12.09 -17.55
CA PRO A 923 -19.49 -11.86 -17.59
C PRO A 923 -18.94 -11.49 -16.21
N GLY A 924 -17.80 -12.08 -15.84
CA GLY A 924 -17.21 -11.86 -14.52
C GLY A 924 -16.87 -10.39 -14.28
N GLY A 925 -17.27 -9.85 -13.12
CA GLY A 925 -16.99 -8.46 -12.76
C GLY A 925 -17.80 -7.40 -13.51
N SER A 926 -18.83 -7.78 -14.28
CA SER A 926 -19.78 -6.83 -14.90
C SER A 926 -21.16 -6.88 -14.25
N LEU A 927 -21.97 -5.86 -14.55
CA LEU A 927 -23.41 -5.83 -14.31
C LEU A 927 -24.14 -5.69 -15.65
N ASN A 928 -25.33 -6.30 -15.74
CA ASN A 928 -26.23 -6.13 -16.89
C ASN A 928 -26.55 -4.65 -17.11
N SER A 929 -26.46 -4.21 -18.36
CA SER A 929 -26.86 -2.88 -18.81
C SER A 929 -28.08 -2.97 -19.74
N VAL A 930 -28.10 -2.21 -20.83
CA VAL A 930 -29.19 -2.13 -21.81
C VAL A 930 -29.04 -3.20 -22.89
N THR A 931 -29.83 -4.28 -22.78
CA THR A 931 -29.96 -5.27 -23.86
C THR A 931 -30.77 -4.70 -25.02
N THR A 932 -30.19 -4.72 -26.22
CA THR A 932 -30.78 -4.11 -27.41
C THR A 932 -31.20 -5.19 -28.41
N PRO A 933 -32.51 -5.34 -28.72
CA PRO A 933 -32.96 -6.32 -29.69
C PRO A 933 -32.63 -5.89 -31.13
N GLY A 934 -32.22 -6.86 -31.93
CA GLY A 934 -31.89 -6.66 -33.33
C GLY A 934 -33.11 -6.42 -34.21
N SER A 935 -32.98 -5.52 -35.19
CA SER A 935 -34.01 -5.34 -36.23
C SER A 935 -34.03 -6.53 -37.20
N ILE A 936 -35.14 -6.72 -37.91
CA ILE A 936 -35.20 -7.69 -39.00
C ILE A 936 -34.64 -7.06 -40.27
N VAL A 937 -33.63 -7.73 -40.84
CA VAL A 937 -33.12 -7.43 -42.17
C VAL A 937 -33.83 -8.33 -43.17
N THR A 938 -34.64 -7.71 -44.01
CA THR A 938 -35.36 -8.37 -45.11
C THR A 938 -34.40 -8.65 -46.26
N VAL A 939 -34.42 -9.86 -46.80
CA VAL A 939 -33.58 -10.29 -47.93
C VAL A 939 -34.47 -10.67 -49.10
N ALA A 940 -34.33 -9.95 -50.23
CA ALA A 940 -35.15 -10.08 -51.44
C ALA A 940 -36.67 -10.24 -51.21
N GLY A 941 -37.21 -9.47 -50.25
CA GLY A 941 -38.64 -9.47 -49.91
C GLY A 941 -39.05 -10.43 -48.79
N SER A 942 -38.11 -11.15 -48.17
CA SER A 942 -38.37 -11.92 -46.96
C SER A 942 -38.81 -11.01 -45.81
N THR A 943 -39.58 -11.54 -44.86
CA THR A 943 -40.12 -10.79 -43.71
C THR A 943 -39.78 -11.47 -42.39
N GLY A 944 -40.07 -10.83 -41.27
CA GLY A 944 -39.86 -11.39 -39.93
C GLY A 944 -40.44 -10.50 -38.85
N ALA A 945 -40.15 -10.82 -37.59
CA ALA A 945 -40.43 -9.96 -36.44
C ALA A 945 -39.20 -9.91 -35.52
N ALA A 946 -38.80 -8.70 -35.12
CA ALA A 946 -37.71 -8.50 -34.18
C ALA A 946 -38.04 -9.12 -32.81
N GLY A 947 -37.02 -9.56 -32.10
CA GLY A 947 -37.19 -10.07 -30.74
C GLY A 947 -37.52 -8.96 -29.75
N THR A 948 -37.90 -9.35 -28.54
CA THR A 948 -38.05 -8.45 -27.40
C THR A 948 -36.94 -8.71 -26.41
N ALA A 949 -36.17 -7.67 -26.07
CA ALA A 949 -35.22 -7.74 -24.98
C ALA A 949 -35.97 -7.92 -23.65
N SER A 950 -35.46 -8.80 -22.81
CA SER A 950 -35.87 -8.87 -21.42
C SER A 950 -34.63 -9.06 -20.56
N ASN A 951 -34.46 -8.20 -19.57
CA ASN A 951 -33.46 -8.33 -18.53
C ASN A 951 -34.18 -8.87 -17.29
N PRO A 952 -34.38 -10.19 -17.14
CA PRO A 952 -34.91 -10.72 -15.89
C PRO A 952 -33.96 -10.30 -14.76
N GLY A 953 -34.47 -9.99 -13.57
CA GLY A 953 -33.68 -9.58 -12.39
C GLY A 953 -32.76 -10.67 -11.81
N THR A 954 -32.18 -11.49 -12.68
CA THR A 954 -31.18 -12.54 -12.50
C THR A 954 -29.93 -12.13 -13.29
N PRO A 955 -28.75 -12.73 -13.05
CA PRO A 955 -27.48 -12.35 -13.70
C PRO A 955 -27.39 -12.75 -15.20
N THR A 956 -28.48 -12.74 -15.96
CA THR A 956 -28.53 -13.27 -17.34
C THR A 956 -29.46 -12.45 -18.22
N SER A 957 -29.00 -11.97 -19.37
CA SER A 957 -29.79 -11.21 -20.34
C SER A 957 -30.33 -12.09 -21.48
N GLN A 958 -31.45 -11.71 -22.10
CA GLN A 958 -32.01 -12.46 -23.23
C GLN A 958 -32.80 -11.58 -24.22
N ILE A 959 -32.81 -12.00 -25.49
CA ILE A 959 -33.64 -11.43 -26.56
C ILE A 959 -34.49 -12.56 -27.12
N VAL A 960 -35.80 -12.47 -26.90
CA VAL A 960 -36.71 -13.60 -27.12
C VAL A 960 -37.71 -13.35 -28.25
N GLY A 961 -38.16 -14.41 -28.91
CA GLY A 961 -39.24 -14.33 -29.91
C GLY A 961 -38.85 -13.73 -31.26
N ILE A 962 -37.59 -13.85 -31.68
CA ILE A 962 -37.10 -13.45 -33.01
C ILE A 962 -37.74 -14.37 -34.06
N VAL A 963 -38.47 -13.81 -35.02
CA VAL A 963 -39.12 -14.58 -36.11
C VAL A 963 -38.41 -14.32 -37.43
N LEU A 964 -37.90 -15.38 -38.07
CA LEU A 964 -37.30 -15.34 -39.41
C LEU A 964 -38.22 -16.08 -40.41
N ASN A 965 -38.60 -15.46 -41.53
CA ASN A 965 -39.41 -16.11 -42.58
C ASN A 965 -38.61 -16.33 -43.87
N ASN A 966 -38.98 -17.35 -44.65
CA ASN A 966 -38.39 -17.73 -45.94
C ASN A 966 -39.25 -17.31 -47.16
N ASN A 967 -40.01 -16.23 -47.03
CA ASN A 967 -40.92 -15.73 -48.08
C ASN A 967 -40.24 -14.76 -49.07
N GLY A 968 -38.90 -14.74 -49.10
CA GLY A 968 -38.13 -13.99 -50.09
C GLY A 968 -38.02 -14.72 -51.44
N ASN A 969 -37.39 -14.08 -52.42
CA ASN A 969 -37.07 -14.74 -53.69
C ASN A 969 -36.09 -15.91 -53.45
N ALA A 970 -36.23 -17.00 -54.22
CA ALA A 970 -35.36 -18.19 -54.13
C ALA A 970 -35.23 -18.81 -52.72
N ASP A 971 -36.31 -18.76 -51.92
CA ASP A 971 -36.39 -19.29 -50.55
C ASP A 971 -35.41 -18.63 -49.54
N GLU A 972 -35.00 -17.38 -49.81
CA GLU A 972 -34.14 -16.62 -48.90
C GLU A 972 -34.82 -16.30 -47.56
N VAL A 973 -34.07 -16.49 -46.47
CA VAL A 973 -34.55 -16.31 -45.10
C VAL A 973 -34.07 -14.96 -44.55
N SER A 974 -34.94 -14.22 -43.86
CA SER A 974 -34.57 -12.96 -43.21
C SER A 974 -33.51 -13.15 -42.12
N GLY A 975 -32.74 -12.10 -41.83
CA GLY A 975 -31.76 -12.08 -40.74
C GLY A 975 -32.16 -11.14 -39.59
N SER A 976 -31.49 -11.28 -38.45
CA SER A 976 -31.59 -10.36 -37.33
C SER A 976 -30.19 -10.05 -36.77
N PRO A 977 -29.51 -9.00 -37.27
CA PRO A 977 -28.26 -8.51 -36.69
C PRO A 977 -28.51 -7.63 -35.47
N GLU A 978 -27.44 -7.24 -34.77
CA GLU A 978 -27.45 -6.29 -33.64
C GLU A 978 -28.33 -6.70 -32.45
N ASN A 979 -28.40 -8.00 -32.18
CA ASN A 979 -28.99 -8.52 -30.94
C ASN A 979 -27.96 -8.39 -29.80
N ASN A 980 -27.81 -7.20 -29.25
CA ASN A 980 -26.66 -6.86 -28.40
C ASN A 980 -26.96 -7.01 -26.90
N PHE A 981 -26.00 -7.56 -26.17
CA PHE A 981 -25.97 -7.65 -24.71
C PHE A 981 -24.90 -6.68 -24.19
N SER A 982 -25.31 -5.51 -23.70
CA SER A 982 -24.36 -4.58 -23.11
C SER A 982 -24.20 -4.80 -21.61
N GLU A 983 -22.98 -4.54 -21.16
CA GLU A 983 -22.49 -4.78 -19.81
C GLU A 983 -21.86 -3.50 -19.28
N VAL A 984 -21.76 -3.33 -17.96
CA VAL A 984 -21.07 -2.19 -17.36
C VAL A 984 -20.19 -2.65 -16.21
N LEU A 985 -19.07 -1.96 -16.00
CA LEU A 985 -18.26 -2.15 -14.80
C LEU A 985 -19.00 -1.58 -13.58
N PRO A 986 -19.03 -2.31 -12.45
CA PRO A 986 -19.66 -1.83 -11.23
C PRO A 986 -18.91 -0.62 -10.67
N ALA A 987 -19.66 0.41 -10.28
CA ALA A 987 -19.17 1.59 -9.59
C ALA A 987 -19.23 1.41 -8.06
N SER A 988 -18.63 2.36 -7.33
CA SER A 988 -18.67 2.40 -5.88
C SER A 988 -18.72 3.82 -5.31
N ILE A 989 -19.23 3.96 -4.08
CA ILE A 989 -19.16 5.20 -3.29
C ILE A 989 -18.68 4.86 -1.89
N ALA A 990 -17.68 5.58 -1.38
CA ALA A 990 -17.16 5.43 -0.03
C ALA A 990 -16.84 6.77 0.62
N GLY A 991 -16.80 6.77 1.95
CA GLY A 991 -16.46 7.92 2.77
C GLY A 991 -16.38 7.58 4.25
N ASN A 992 -16.27 8.61 5.08
CA ASN A 992 -16.13 8.50 6.52
C ASN A 992 -17.14 9.40 7.23
N VAL A 993 -17.69 8.91 8.35
CA VAL A 993 -18.28 9.75 9.39
C VAL A 993 -17.25 9.87 10.50
N TYR A 994 -16.89 11.09 10.90
CA TYR A 994 -15.77 11.31 11.81
C TYR A 994 -15.98 12.51 12.72
N HIS A 995 -15.29 12.52 13.85
CA HIS A 995 -15.22 13.66 14.74
C HIS A 995 -14.24 14.70 14.17
N ASP A 996 -14.79 15.72 13.55
CA ASP A 996 -14.07 16.89 13.04
C ASP A 996 -13.75 17.83 14.20
N ALA A 997 -12.59 17.62 14.83
CA ALA A 997 -12.27 18.25 16.11
C ALA A 997 -12.00 19.76 15.97
N ASN A 998 -11.60 20.20 14.79
CA ASN A 998 -11.31 21.59 14.48
C ASN A 998 -12.40 22.25 13.58
N ASN A 999 -13.43 21.48 13.23
CA ASN A 999 -14.56 21.86 12.38
C ASN A 999 -14.14 22.45 11.02
N ASN A 1000 -13.13 21.84 10.38
CA ASN A 1000 -12.58 22.31 9.11
C ASN A 1000 -13.09 21.54 7.88
N GLY A 1001 -13.86 20.47 8.08
CA GLY A 1001 -14.37 19.59 7.02
C GLY A 1001 -13.27 18.77 6.34
N SER A 1002 -12.20 18.42 7.05
CA SER A 1002 -11.12 17.54 6.62
C SER A 1002 -10.89 16.48 7.70
N PHE A 1003 -10.80 15.21 7.30
CA PHE A 1003 -10.50 14.14 8.26
C PHE A 1003 -9.00 14.09 8.54
N ASP A 1004 -8.56 14.83 9.56
CA ASP A 1004 -7.15 15.09 9.87
C ASP A 1004 -6.52 13.97 10.74
N PRO A 1005 -5.19 13.75 10.66
CA PRO A 1005 -4.52 12.79 11.54
C PRO A 1005 -4.73 13.10 13.03
N GLY A 1006 -5.32 12.15 13.76
CA GLY A 1006 -5.66 12.29 15.18
C GLY A 1006 -7.15 12.47 15.45
N GLU A 1007 -7.94 12.73 14.42
CA GLU A 1007 -9.40 12.67 14.49
C GLU A 1007 -9.89 11.22 14.46
N SER A 1008 -10.99 10.96 15.15
CA SER A 1008 -11.54 9.61 15.30
C SER A 1008 -12.78 9.45 14.45
N GLY A 1009 -12.87 8.35 13.70
CA GLY A 1009 -14.11 7.96 13.04
C GLY A 1009 -15.23 7.63 14.02
N ILE A 1010 -16.47 7.81 13.58
CA ILE A 1010 -17.68 7.55 14.35
C ILE A 1010 -18.37 6.31 13.77
N GLY A 1011 -18.23 5.19 14.46
CA GLY A 1011 -18.89 3.93 14.10
C GLY A 1011 -20.36 3.85 14.52
N GLY A 1012 -21.12 2.99 13.83
CA GLY A 1012 -22.52 2.71 14.15
C GLY A 1012 -23.53 3.69 13.53
N VAL A 1013 -23.10 4.56 12.62
CA VAL A 1013 -23.95 5.57 11.97
C VAL A 1013 -24.58 4.99 10.72
N THR A 1014 -25.88 5.23 10.52
CA THR A 1014 -26.59 4.72 9.33
C THR A 1014 -26.44 5.70 8.18
N VAL A 1015 -25.83 5.23 7.08
CA VAL A 1015 -25.71 5.96 5.83
C VAL A 1015 -26.60 5.31 4.78
N THR A 1016 -27.47 6.09 4.15
CA THR A 1016 -28.46 5.64 3.17
C THR A 1016 -28.07 6.10 1.78
N LEU A 1017 -28.06 5.17 0.83
CA LEU A 1017 -27.93 5.43 -0.59
C LEU A 1017 -29.30 5.38 -1.25
N SER A 1018 -29.62 6.39 -2.06
CA SER A 1018 -30.80 6.41 -2.92
C SER A 1018 -30.46 6.79 -4.35
N GLY A 1019 -31.24 6.31 -5.31
CA GLY A 1019 -30.95 6.45 -6.75
C GLY A 1019 -31.37 5.18 -7.52
N PRO A 1020 -30.57 4.73 -8.50
CA PRO A 1020 -30.77 3.45 -9.17
C PRO A 1020 -30.85 2.26 -8.22
N VAL A 1021 -30.07 2.30 -7.13
CA VAL A 1021 -30.13 1.35 -6.01
C VAL A 1021 -30.51 2.12 -4.75
N ASN A 1022 -31.41 1.54 -3.96
CA ASN A 1022 -31.81 2.07 -2.66
C ASN A 1022 -31.41 1.08 -1.57
N THR A 1023 -30.43 1.45 -0.74
CA THR A 1023 -29.88 0.57 0.31
C THR A 1023 -29.28 1.41 1.43
N SER A 1024 -28.90 0.79 2.54
CA SER A 1024 -28.19 1.46 3.63
C SER A 1024 -27.06 0.58 4.17
N VAL A 1025 -26.05 1.24 4.72
CA VAL A 1025 -24.93 0.63 5.43
C VAL A 1025 -24.76 1.30 6.79
N VAL A 1026 -24.05 0.63 7.68
CA VAL A 1026 -23.67 1.17 8.99
C VAL A 1026 -22.17 1.39 9.00
N THR A 1027 -21.71 2.54 9.47
CA THR A 1027 -20.27 2.84 9.54
C THR A 1027 -19.53 1.85 10.44
N ASN A 1028 -18.35 1.45 9.99
CA ASN A 1028 -17.41 0.64 10.77
C ASN A 1028 -16.91 1.41 12.01
N PRO A 1029 -16.27 0.74 13.00
CA PRO A 1029 -15.74 1.43 14.20
C PRO A 1029 -14.78 2.59 13.92
N ASP A 1030 -14.11 2.59 12.76
CA ASP A 1030 -13.23 3.65 12.28
C ASP A 1030 -13.95 4.74 11.45
N GLY A 1031 -15.29 4.74 11.46
CA GLY A 1031 -16.13 5.70 10.75
C GLY A 1031 -16.34 5.42 9.26
N SER A 1032 -15.64 4.43 8.67
CA SER A 1032 -15.72 4.17 7.23
C SER A 1032 -17.05 3.55 6.81
N TYR A 1033 -17.52 3.89 5.61
CA TYR A 1033 -18.63 3.22 4.94
C TYR A 1033 -18.37 3.08 3.44
N SER A 1034 -19.00 2.07 2.81
CA SER A 1034 -18.88 1.86 1.35
C SER A 1034 -20.12 1.21 0.76
N PHE A 1035 -20.52 1.67 -0.42
CA PHE A 1035 -21.46 1.03 -1.31
C PHE A 1035 -20.71 0.52 -2.54
N THR A 1036 -20.76 -0.79 -2.80
CA THR A 1036 -20.06 -1.43 -3.92
C THR A 1036 -21.06 -2.12 -4.85
N GLY A 1037 -20.62 -2.47 -6.06
CA GLY A 1037 -21.50 -3.16 -7.02
C GLY A 1037 -22.62 -2.28 -7.56
N LEU A 1038 -22.41 -0.96 -7.63
CA LEU A 1038 -23.43 -0.01 -8.05
C LEU A 1038 -23.52 0.06 -9.58
N PRO A 1039 -24.74 0.01 -10.17
CA PRO A 1039 -24.91 0.36 -11.57
C PRO A 1039 -24.62 1.87 -11.78
N PRO A 1040 -24.16 2.27 -12.97
CA PRO A 1040 -23.97 3.68 -13.33
C PRO A 1040 -25.25 4.49 -13.15
N GLY A 1041 -25.10 5.75 -12.78
CA GLY A 1041 -26.24 6.65 -12.62
C GLY A 1041 -26.04 7.71 -11.55
N GLN A 1042 -27.14 8.39 -11.22
CA GLN A 1042 -27.14 9.47 -10.26
C GLN A 1042 -27.61 9.00 -8.89
N TYR A 1043 -26.78 9.22 -7.87
CA TYR A 1043 -27.04 8.81 -6.49
C TYR A 1043 -27.15 10.01 -5.54
N THR A 1044 -27.81 9.75 -4.42
CA THR A 1044 -27.82 10.59 -3.23
C THR A 1044 -27.39 9.75 -2.03
N VAL A 1045 -26.42 10.24 -1.28
CA VAL A 1045 -25.97 9.67 -0.02
C VAL A 1045 -26.47 10.56 1.10
N THR A 1046 -27.14 9.98 2.09
CA THR A 1046 -27.68 10.68 3.25
C THR A 1046 -27.22 10.02 4.54
N GLU A 1047 -26.62 10.79 5.42
CA GLU A 1047 -26.33 10.36 6.78
C GLU A 1047 -27.56 10.55 7.69
N THR A 1048 -27.74 9.63 8.63
CA THR A 1048 -28.62 9.86 9.77
C THR A 1048 -27.80 10.44 10.92
N GLN A 1049 -27.99 11.72 11.23
CA GLN A 1049 -27.29 12.44 12.30
C GLN A 1049 -27.05 11.57 13.55
N PRO A 1050 -25.78 11.26 13.87
CA PRO A 1050 -25.44 10.41 15.01
C PRO A 1050 -25.55 11.16 16.34
N SER A 1051 -26.32 10.62 17.29
CA SER A 1051 -26.34 11.11 18.67
C SER A 1051 -25.17 10.52 19.47
N PRO A 1052 -24.44 11.28 20.33
CA PRO A 1052 -24.71 12.63 20.82
C PRO A 1052 -24.02 13.77 20.04
N TRP A 1053 -23.51 13.51 18.85
CA TRP A 1053 -22.80 14.50 18.04
C TRP A 1053 -23.77 15.57 17.52
N THR A 1054 -23.19 16.70 17.16
CA THR A 1054 -23.89 17.73 16.40
C THR A 1054 -23.18 17.92 15.10
N ASP A 1055 -23.97 18.11 14.06
CA ASP A 1055 -23.59 18.57 12.74
C ASP A 1055 -22.33 19.48 12.69
N GLY A 1056 -21.34 19.05 11.91
CA GLY A 1056 -20.11 19.77 11.58
C GLY A 1056 -20.05 20.15 10.10
N ILE A 1057 -18.86 20.19 9.51
CA ILE A 1057 -18.70 20.50 8.08
C ILE A 1057 -18.56 19.20 7.27
N ASP A 1058 -19.49 19.01 6.33
CA ASP A 1058 -19.44 17.93 5.34
C ASP A 1058 -18.47 18.23 4.19
N THR A 1059 -17.72 17.20 3.77
CA THR A 1059 -16.80 17.26 2.64
C THR A 1059 -17.37 16.52 1.44
N LEU A 1060 -17.59 17.24 0.34
CA LEU A 1060 -17.99 16.61 -0.92
C LEU A 1060 -16.88 15.70 -1.44
N GLY A 1061 -17.25 14.48 -1.78
CA GLY A 1061 -16.34 13.50 -2.36
C GLY A 1061 -15.93 13.79 -3.80
N THR A 1062 -15.01 12.96 -4.28
CA THR A 1062 -14.44 13.05 -5.63
C THR A 1062 -14.60 11.75 -6.39
N VAL A 1063 -14.64 11.86 -7.71
CA VAL A 1063 -14.51 10.75 -8.66
C VAL A 1063 -13.33 11.09 -9.56
N ALA A 1064 -12.35 10.18 -9.66
CA ALA A 1064 -11.08 10.43 -10.37
C ALA A 1064 -10.39 11.75 -9.94
N GLY A 1065 -10.46 12.10 -8.65
CA GLY A 1065 -9.87 13.32 -8.09
C GLY A 1065 -10.65 14.62 -8.37
N ILE A 1066 -11.79 14.56 -9.06
CA ILE A 1066 -12.64 15.72 -9.36
C ILE A 1066 -13.87 15.72 -8.45
N PRO A 1067 -14.22 16.85 -7.78
CA PRO A 1067 -15.43 16.95 -6.98
C PRO A 1067 -16.68 16.55 -7.77
N ASN A 1068 -17.50 15.66 -7.21
CA ASN A 1068 -18.66 15.10 -7.91
C ASN A 1068 -19.88 15.03 -6.97
N GLY A 1069 -20.93 15.77 -7.32
CA GLY A 1069 -22.16 15.88 -6.53
C GLY A 1069 -22.36 17.29 -5.96
N ASN A 1070 -23.23 17.39 -4.97
CA ASN A 1070 -23.64 18.64 -4.36
C ASN A 1070 -23.91 18.45 -2.85
N ALA A 1071 -23.20 19.23 -2.02
CA ALA A 1071 -23.28 19.25 -0.56
C ALA A 1071 -24.03 20.47 0.01
N THR A 1072 -25.03 21.00 -0.71
CA THR A 1072 -25.81 22.18 -0.26
C THR A 1072 -26.84 21.87 0.82
N THR A 1073 -27.13 20.59 1.04
CA THR A 1073 -28.04 20.13 2.09
C THR A 1073 -27.22 19.38 3.11
N ASN A 1074 -27.45 19.68 4.39
CA ASN A 1074 -26.79 19.02 5.49
C ASN A 1074 -27.01 17.51 5.48
N ASP A 1075 -26.00 16.76 5.90
CA ASP A 1075 -26.02 15.29 6.01
C ASP A 1075 -26.36 14.62 4.67
N THR A 1076 -26.21 15.32 3.55
CA THR A 1076 -26.69 14.83 2.25
C THR A 1076 -25.82 15.31 1.08
N PHE A 1077 -25.25 14.34 0.38
CA PHE A 1077 -24.64 14.54 -0.93
C PHE A 1077 -25.61 14.12 -2.03
N THR A 1078 -26.07 15.08 -2.83
CA THR A 1078 -26.97 14.84 -3.96
C THR A 1078 -26.22 14.86 -5.29
N ALA A 1079 -26.88 14.41 -6.36
CA ALA A 1079 -26.39 14.54 -7.74
C ALA A 1079 -25.00 13.92 -7.99
N ILE A 1080 -24.64 12.87 -7.25
CA ILE A 1080 -23.41 12.10 -7.46
C ILE A 1080 -23.59 11.29 -8.74
N ASN A 1081 -22.89 11.64 -9.82
CA ASN A 1081 -23.01 10.95 -11.10
C ASN A 1081 -21.84 9.98 -11.26
N LEU A 1082 -22.13 8.68 -11.32
CA LEU A 1082 -21.14 7.63 -11.54
C LEU A 1082 -21.27 7.07 -12.95
N ALA A 1083 -20.17 7.10 -13.70
CA ALA A 1083 -19.98 6.35 -14.93
C ALA A 1083 -19.57 4.88 -14.60
N PRO A 1084 -19.58 3.98 -15.60
CA PRO A 1084 -19.11 2.60 -15.42
C PRO A 1084 -17.71 2.52 -14.80
N GLY A 1085 -17.57 1.75 -13.72
CA GLY A 1085 -16.30 1.53 -13.03
C GLY A 1085 -15.82 2.67 -12.12
N ASP A 1086 -16.56 3.78 -12.03
CA ASP A 1086 -16.16 4.92 -11.19
C ASP A 1086 -16.07 4.56 -9.70
N ALA A 1087 -15.04 5.10 -9.04
CA ALA A 1087 -14.89 5.06 -7.59
C ALA A 1087 -15.10 6.46 -7.02
N GLY A 1088 -16.26 6.66 -6.40
CA GLY A 1088 -16.53 7.82 -5.57
C GLY A 1088 -15.89 7.64 -4.21
N ILE A 1089 -14.97 8.52 -3.83
CA ILE A 1089 -14.27 8.47 -2.54
C ILE A 1089 -14.40 9.78 -1.78
N ASN A 1090 -14.20 9.72 -0.46
CA ASN A 1090 -14.16 10.87 0.44
C ASN A 1090 -15.47 11.66 0.51
N TYR A 1091 -16.61 10.99 0.39
CA TYR A 1091 -17.91 11.59 0.75
C TYR A 1091 -18.03 11.61 2.27
N ASN A 1092 -17.49 12.63 2.90
CA ASN A 1092 -17.23 12.60 4.34
C ASN A 1092 -18.21 13.48 5.11
N PHE A 1093 -18.77 12.94 6.20
CA PHE A 1093 -19.62 13.66 7.12
C PHE A 1093 -18.81 14.02 8.37
N GLY A 1094 -18.58 15.31 8.55
CA GLY A 1094 -17.82 15.85 9.67
C GLY A 1094 -18.75 16.19 10.82
N GLU A 1095 -18.48 15.64 12.00
CA GLU A 1095 -19.31 15.82 13.19
C GLU A 1095 -18.52 16.51 14.29
N VAL A 1096 -19.12 17.48 14.97
CA VAL A 1096 -18.50 18.11 16.13
C VAL A 1096 -19.13 17.61 17.42
N VAL A 1097 -18.36 17.62 18.51
CA VAL A 1097 -18.94 17.46 19.84
C VAL A 1097 -19.83 18.66 20.09
N GLY A 1098 -21.15 18.45 20.07
CA GLY A 1098 -22.10 19.47 20.51
C GLY A 1098 -21.68 20.00 21.85
N ALA A 1099 -21.58 21.33 21.98
CA ALA A 1099 -21.04 22.04 23.14
C ALA A 1099 -21.75 21.66 24.45
N ALA A 1100 -21.41 20.50 25.00
CA ALA A 1100 -21.48 20.18 26.40
C ALA A 1100 -20.20 20.78 26.97
N ALA A 1101 -20.29 22.07 27.34
CA ALA A 1101 -19.23 22.83 27.99
C ALA A 1101 -18.38 21.89 28.86
N LEU A 1102 -17.08 21.76 28.53
CA LEU A 1102 -16.13 21.06 29.39
C LEU A 1102 -16.42 21.54 30.82
N ALA A 1103 -16.86 20.64 31.69
CA ALA A 1103 -17.36 20.98 33.01
C ALA A 1103 -16.69 20.07 34.02
N ILE A 1104 -15.99 20.67 34.97
CA ILE A 1104 -15.38 19.96 36.09
C ILE A 1104 -16.24 20.17 37.34
N ASN A 1105 -16.74 19.06 37.88
CA ASN A 1105 -17.38 19.04 39.19
C ASN A 1105 -16.33 18.61 40.20
N ALA A 1106 -15.99 19.49 41.14
CA ALA A 1106 -15.01 19.21 42.18
C ALA A 1106 -15.62 19.44 43.58
N ALA A 1107 -15.28 18.58 44.53
CA ALA A 1107 -15.74 18.67 45.90
C ALA A 1107 -14.58 18.45 46.86
N ALA A 1108 -14.46 19.33 47.86
CA ALA A 1108 -13.47 19.22 48.91
C ALA A 1108 -13.65 17.90 49.67
N THR A 1109 -12.58 17.14 49.84
CA THR A 1109 -12.55 15.88 50.58
C THR A 1109 -11.55 15.93 51.71
N CYS A 1110 -11.72 15.04 52.66
CA CYS A 1110 -10.67 14.78 53.63
C CYS A 1110 -10.73 13.33 54.09
N ALA A 1111 -9.61 12.64 53.93
CA ALA A 1111 -9.41 11.28 54.38
C ALA A 1111 -8.11 11.23 55.19
N ASN A 1112 -8.10 10.51 56.32
CA ASN A 1112 -6.91 10.34 57.15
C ASN A 1112 -6.23 11.67 57.55
N ASN A 1113 -7.00 12.72 57.85
CA ASN A 1113 -6.49 14.07 58.15
C ASN A 1113 -5.72 14.76 57.00
N ALA A 1114 -5.80 14.21 55.78
CA ALA A 1114 -5.25 14.81 54.58
C ALA A 1114 -6.39 15.50 53.79
N PRO A 1115 -6.41 16.84 53.72
CA PRO A 1115 -7.35 17.55 52.87
C PRO A 1115 -7.02 17.36 51.39
N GLY A 1116 -8.05 17.25 50.56
CA GLY A 1116 -7.95 17.05 49.12
C GLY A 1116 -9.22 17.46 48.39
N VAL A 1117 -9.32 17.04 47.14
CA VAL A 1117 -10.48 17.26 46.29
C VAL A 1117 -10.79 15.98 45.52
N SER A 1118 -12.08 15.62 45.41
CA SER A 1118 -12.55 14.66 44.42
C SER A 1118 -13.09 15.42 43.23
N TYR A 1119 -12.77 14.98 42.02
CA TYR A 1119 -13.25 15.61 40.79
C TYR A 1119 -13.93 14.59 39.87
N ASN A 1120 -14.85 15.08 39.05
CA ASN A 1120 -15.49 14.35 37.96
C ASN A 1120 -15.75 15.28 36.78
N ILE A 1121 -15.47 14.79 35.58
CA ILE A 1121 -15.74 15.45 34.30
C ILE A 1121 -16.88 14.65 33.64
N PRO A 1122 -18.16 15.06 33.84
CA PRO A 1122 -19.31 14.18 33.61
C PRO A 1122 -19.45 13.69 32.18
N ALA A 1123 -19.09 14.53 31.19
CA ALA A 1123 -19.20 14.21 29.78
C ALA A 1123 -18.22 13.10 29.33
N TYR A 1124 -17.18 12.82 30.11
CA TYR A 1124 -16.08 11.89 29.74
C TYR A 1124 -15.94 10.72 30.71
N SER A 1125 -16.93 10.50 31.59
CA SER A 1125 -16.91 9.40 32.54
C SER A 1125 -16.91 8.04 31.83
N GLY A 1126 -15.78 7.33 31.84
CA GLY A 1126 -15.63 5.98 31.28
C GLY A 1126 -15.12 5.91 29.84
N SER A 1127 -14.73 7.03 29.22
CA SER A 1127 -14.23 7.08 27.83
C SER A 1127 -12.78 6.62 27.65
N GLY A 1128 -12.01 6.48 28.74
CA GLY A 1128 -10.56 6.22 28.68
C GLY A 1128 -9.73 7.46 28.33
N THR A 1129 -10.36 8.59 28.03
CA THR A 1129 -9.71 9.89 27.78
C THR A 1129 -8.98 10.37 29.03
N THR A 1130 -7.77 10.90 28.84
CA THR A 1130 -6.96 11.50 29.90
C THR A 1130 -6.94 13.03 29.79
N PHE A 1131 -6.76 13.71 30.92
CA PHE A 1131 -6.88 15.16 31.07
C PHE A 1131 -5.66 15.75 31.76
N THR A 1132 -5.40 17.04 31.48
CA THR A 1132 -4.47 17.83 32.30
C THR A 1132 -5.25 18.59 33.36
N LEU A 1133 -4.93 18.38 34.64
CA LEU A 1133 -5.48 19.13 35.77
C LEU A 1133 -4.43 20.07 36.35
N SER A 1134 -4.78 21.34 36.51
CA SER A 1134 -3.90 22.36 37.07
C SER A 1134 -4.54 23.03 38.29
N TRP A 1135 -3.77 23.17 39.37
CA TRP A 1135 -4.12 23.99 40.52
C TRP A 1135 -3.59 25.40 40.31
N LEU A 1136 -4.45 26.39 40.43
CA LEU A 1136 -4.09 27.80 40.42
C LEU A 1136 -4.52 28.46 41.74
N THR A 1137 -3.80 29.49 42.16
CA THR A 1137 -4.33 30.42 43.16
C THR A 1137 -5.51 31.20 42.55
N VAL A 1138 -6.31 31.86 43.38
CA VAL A 1138 -7.42 32.72 42.91
C VAL A 1138 -6.97 33.91 42.05
N ASP A 1139 -5.67 34.21 42.03
CA ASP A 1139 -5.03 35.24 41.19
C ASP A 1139 -4.35 34.63 39.95
N ASP A 1140 -4.79 33.44 39.50
CA ASP A 1140 -4.28 32.72 38.31
C ASP A 1140 -2.80 32.30 38.35
N ARG A 1141 -2.18 32.23 39.53
CA ARG A 1141 -0.81 31.71 39.67
C ARG A 1141 -0.84 30.18 39.69
N LEU A 1142 -0.23 29.53 38.69
CA LEU A 1142 -0.09 28.07 38.67
C LEU A 1142 0.72 27.55 39.88
N VAL A 1143 0.18 26.54 40.56
CA VAL A 1143 0.74 25.90 41.76
C VAL A 1143 1.22 24.48 41.49
N ALA A 1144 0.45 23.68 40.75
CA ALA A 1144 0.79 22.31 40.38
C ALA A 1144 0.02 21.86 39.14
N THR A 1145 0.61 20.95 38.36
CA THR A 1145 -0.02 20.36 37.17
C THR A 1145 0.09 18.83 37.25
N TYR A 1146 -1.00 18.16 36.89
CA TYR A 1146 -1.13 16.71 36.82
C TYR A 1146 -1.58 16.35 35.42
N VAL A 1147 -0.74 15.64 34.68
CA VAL A 1147 -1.04 15.12 33.34
C VAL A 1147 -1.62 13.71 33.43
N ASP A 1148 -2.19 13.25 32.33
CA ASP A 1148 -2.75 11.90 32.17
C ASP A 1148 -3.80 11.50 33.22
N GLN A 1149 -4.58 12.47 33.69
CA GLN A 1149 -5.59 12.24 34.72
C GLN A 1149 -6.86 11.62 34.13
N PRO A 1150 -7.44 10.57 34.74
CA PRO A 1150 -8.70 10.02 34.27
C PRO A 1150 -9.84 11.04 34.42
N ALA A 1151 -10.98 10.81 33.75
CA ALA A 1151 -12.15 11.71 33.83
C ALA A 1151 -12.74 11.89 35.25
N SER A 1152 -12.39 11.04 36.21
CA SER A 1152 -12.76 11.20 37.62
C SER A 1152 -11.66 10.66 38.54
N GLY A 1153 -11.45 11.30 39.68
CA GLY A 1153 -10.36 10.93 40.58
C GLY A 1153 -10.32 11.77 41.86
N SER A 1154 -9.21 11.69 42.59
CA SER A 1154 -8.96 12.49 43.79
C SER A 1154 -7.53 13.00 43.82
N LEU A 1155 -7.35 14.26 44.25
CA LEU A 1155 -6.04 14.91 44.40
C LEU A 1155 -5.88 15.42 45.83
N LEU A 1156 -4.65 15.36 46.36
CA LEU A 1156 -4.32 16.05 47.61
C LEU A 1156 -4.33 17.56 47.39
N TRP A 1157 -4.71 18.32 48.43
CA TRP A 1157 -4.64 19.77 48.37
C TRP A 1157 -3.18 20.21 48.26
N PRO A 1158 -2.83 21.17 47.39
CA PRO A 1158 -1.44 21.59 47.23
C PRO A 1158 -0.79 22.03 48.55
N GLY A 1159 0.36 21.43 48.89
CA GLY A 1159 1.08 21.69 50.14
C GLY A 1159 0.75 20.76 51.30
N VAL A 1160 -0.22 19.84 51.13
CA VAL A 1160 -0.42 18.74 52.09
C VAL A 1160 0.68 17.71 51.93
N VAL A 1161 1.25 17.30 53.06
CA VAL A 1161 2.21 16.19 53.14
C VAL A 1161 1.54 15.05 53.89
N VAL A 1162 1.58 13.85 53.32
CA VAL A 1162 1.07 12.63 53.95
C VAL A 1162 2.20 11.66 54.26
N ASP A 1163 2.03 10.84 55.28
CA ASP A 1163 2.92 9.71 55.55
C ASP A 1163 2.61 8.50 54.65
N SER A 1164 3.33 7.39 54.85
CA SER A 1164 3.14 6.15 54.09
C SER A 1164 1.77 5.49 54.29
N ALA A 1165 1.00 5.88 55.31
CA ALA A 1165 -0.37 5.44 55.55
C ALA A 1165 -1.41 6.40 54.97
N GLY A 1166 -0.98 7.45 54.26
CA GLY A 1166 -1.83 8.51 53.73
C GLY A 1166 -2.34 9.47 54.80
N MET A 1167 -1.75 9.47 56.01
CA MET A 1167 -2.15 10.36 57.09
C MET A 1167 -1.51 11.74 56.93
N GLY A 1168 -2.30 12.81 57.05
CA GLY A 1168 -1.78 14.17 56.99
C GLY A 1168 -0.75 14.45 58.09
N VAL A 1169 0.48 14.78 57.68
CA VAL A 1169 1.61 15.15 58.56
C VAL A 1169 2.17 16.55 58.27
N GLY A 1170 1.67 17.23 57.24
CA GLY A 1170 1.93 18.63 56.92
C GLY A 1170 0.77 19.26 56.18
N TRP A 1171 0.49 20.55 56.42
CA TRP A 1171 -0.65 21.27 55.86
C TRP A 1171 -0.22 22.64 55.31
N PRO A 1172 -0.83 23.13 54.22
CA PRO A 1172 -0.60 24.48 53.74
C PRO A 1172 -0.92 25.51 54.83
N GLY A 1173 -0.16 26.59 54.89
CA GLY A 1173 -0.27 27.61 55.94
C GLY A 1173 0.36 27.26 57.29
N TRP A 1174 1.10 26.15 57.40
CA TRP A 1174 1.75 25.74 58.65
C TRP A 1174 3.20 25.31 58.43
N VAL A 1175 4.08 25.79 59.33
CA VAL A 1175 5.48 25.39 59.37
C VAL A 1175 5.79 24.80 60.75
N PHE A 1176 6.52 23.69 60.79
CA PHE A 1176 7.01 23.07 62.01
C PHE A 1176 8.45 23.52 62.28
N SER A 1177 8.66 24.33 63.33
CA SER A 1177 9.98 24.77 63.78
C SER A 1177 10.06 24.62 65.30
N ASP A 1178 11.23 24.21 65.81
CA ASP A 1178 11.51 24.12 67.25
C ASP A 1178 10.50 23.29 68.07
N GLY A 1179 9.96 22.23 67.47
CA GLY A 1179 9.00 21.34 68.12
C GLY A 1179 7.57 21.89 68.22
N GLN A 1180 7.28 23.03 67.58
CA GLN A 1180 5.96 23.64 67.56
C GLN A 1180 5.49 23.97 66.13
N TRP A 1181 4.19 23.90 65.91
CA TRP A 1181 3.55 24.32 64.66
C TRP A 1181 3.15 25.79 64.74
N THR A 1182 3.60 26.58 63.78
CA THR A 1182 3.24 28.00 63.64
C THR A 1182 2.52 28.24 62.32
N ALA A 1183 1.40 28.97 62.37
CA ALA A 1183 0.67 29.38 61.19
C ALA A 1183 1.46 30.46 60.44
N VAL A 1184 1.59 30.29 59.12
CA VAL A 1184 2.24 31.25 58.21
C VAL A 1184 1.26 31.60 57.07
N PRO A 1185 1.32 32.82 56.52
CA PRO A 1185 0.52 33.17 55.34
C PRO A 1185 0.81 32.22 54.17
N ASP A 1186 -0.24 31.78 53.49
CA ASP A 1186 -0.15 30.85 52.36
C ASP A 1186 -1.27 31.18 51.36
N ASP A 1187 -0.89 31.44 50.12
CA ASP A 1187 -1.81 31.86 49.04
C ASP A 1187 -2.61 30.69 48.45
N ARG A 1188 -2.43 29.48 49.00
CA ARG A 1188 -3.22 28.27 48.71
C ARG A 1188 -4.47 28.15 49.59
N LEU A 1189 -4.75 29.15 50.44
CA LEU A 1189 -5.88 29.20 51.37
C LEU A 1189 -6.60 30.57 51.26
N PRO A 1190 -7.93 30.65 51.51
CA PRO A 1190 -8.85 29.56 51.83
C PRO A 1190 -9.39 28.82 50.60
N GLU A 1191 -9.09 29.28 49.38
CA GLU A 1191 -9.67 28.77 48.13
C GLU A 1191 -8.59 28.63 47.06
N MET A 1192 -8.83 27.71 46.12
CA MET A 1192 -7.98 27.50 44.94
C MET A 1192 -8.85 27.21 43.71
N VAL A 1193 -8.30 27.47 42.53
CA VAL A 1193 -8.94 27.15 41.24
C VAL A 1193 -8.39 25.80 40.76
N LEU A 1194 -9.28 24.90 40.37
CA LEU A 1194 -8.94 23.66 39.67
C LEU A 1194 -9.36 23.81 38.21
N ARG A 1195 -8.36 23.86 37.31
CA ARG A 1195 -8.54 23.93 35.86
C ARG A 1195 -8.35 22.55 35.23
N VAL A 1196 -9.26 22.15 34.35
CA VAL A 1196 -9.11 21.01 33.45
C VAL A 1196 -8.85 21.50 32.04
N THR A 1197 -7.95 20.84 31.31
CA THR A 1197 -7.64 21.15 29.91
C THR A 1197 -7.67 19.90 29.03
N LEU A 1198 -8.36 19.98 27.90
CA LEU A 1198 -8.39 19.02 26.78
C LEU A 1198 -8.62 19.82 25.48
N GLY A 1199 -7.56 20.45 24.95
CA GLY A 1199 -7.68 21.44 23.87
C GLY A 1199 -8.28 22.78 24.34
N GLU A 1200 -9.48 22.74 24.93
CA GLU A 1200 -10.14 23.83 25.65
C GLU A 1200 -9.96 23.67 27.17
N SER A 1201 -10.27 24.71 27.96
CA SER A 1201 -10.15 24.67 29.42
C SER A 1201 -11.43 25.03 30.17
N ALA A 1202 -11.68 24.36 31.29
CA ALA A 1202 -12.75 24.67 32.23
C ALA A 1202 -12.26 24.73 33.66
N GLU A 1203 -12.90 25.54 34.49
CA GLU A 1203 -12.45 25.84 35.85
C GLU A 1203 -13.56 25.70 36.87
N THR A 1204 -13.16 25.37 38.09
CA THR A 1204 -14.03 25.46 39.26
C THR A 1204 -13.23 25.89 40.48
N ILE A 1205 -13.85 26.69 41.35
CA ILE A 1205 -13.24 27.11 42.61
C ILE A 1205 -13.56 26.07 43.68
N VAL A 1206 -12.54 25.64 44.41
CA VAL A 1206 -12.65 24.71 45.52
C VAL A 1206 -12.21 25.42 46.79
N THR A 1207 -12.96 25.23 47.88
CA THR A 1207 -12.65 25.78 49.20
C THR A 1207 -11.95 24.73 50.06
N TYR A 1208 -10.92 25.15 50.80
CA TYR A 1208 -10.17 24.28 51.70
C TYR A 1208 -11.09 23.66 52.76
N PRO A 1209 -11.04 22.34 53.01
CA PRO A 1209 -11.99 21.72 53.92
C PRO A 1209 -11.87 22.27 55.35
N PRO A 1210 -13.00 22.57 56.02
CA PRO A 1210 -12.96 23.08 57.38
C PRO A 1210 -12.46 22.03 58.36
N ASN A 1211 -11.68 22.46 59.35
CA ASN A 1211 -11.20 21.59 60.41
C ASN A 1211 -12.37 21.04 61.24
N SER A 1212 -12.44 19.72 61.42
CA SER A 1212 -13.52 19.02 62.13
C SER A 1212 -12.97 17.88 62.98
N MET A 1213 -13.80 17.30 63.86
CA MET A 1213 -13.39 16.13 64.66
C MET A 1213 -13.11 14.88 63.80
N SER A 1214 -13.66 14.82 62.59
CA SER A 1214 -13.46 13.74 61.62
C SER A 1214 -12.34 14.01 60.62
N CYS A 1215 -11.79 15.22 60.60
CA CYS A 1215 -10.73 15.61 59.69
C CYS A 1215 -9.96 16.81 60.23
N LEU A 1216 -8.70 16.57 60.56
CA LEU A 1216 -7.77 17.61 61.00
C LEU A 1216 -7.09 18.22 59.77
N THR A 1217 -7.60 19.35 59.28
CA THR A 1217 -6.99 20.09 58.15
C THR A 1217 -5.88 21.06 58.57
N GLN A 1218 -5.37 20.88 59.79
CA GLN A 1218 -4.28 21.62 60.41
C GLN A 1218 -3.63 20.78 61.51
N PRO A 1219 -2.44 21.15 62.02
CA PRO A 1219 -1.72 20.38 63.02
C PRO A 1219 -2.47 20.15 64.34
N LEU A 1220 -2.25 18.99 64.96
CA LEU A 1220 -2.79 18.63 66.28
C LEU A 1220 -2.28 19.58 67.37
N GLY A 1221 -3.21 20.19 68.13
CA GLY A 1221 -2.89 20.97 69.34
C GLY A 1221 -2.84 22.49 69.17
N THR A 1222 -3.16 23.03 68.00
CA THR A 1222 -3.11 24.49 67.68
C THR A 1222 -4.45 25.22 67.85
N PHE A 1223 -5.41 24.64 68.57
CA PHE A 1223 -6.74 25.25 68.79
C PHE A 1223 -6.66 26.62 69.49
N PRO A 1224 -7.34 27.66 69.01
CA PRO A 1224 -7.62 28.82 69.84
C PRO A 1224 -8.52 28.42 71.01
N THR A 1225 -8.12 28.79 72.23
CA THR A 1225 -8.92 28.59 73.46
C THR A 1225 -10.31 29.23 73.32
N PRO A 1226 -11.40 28.60 73.80
CA PRO A 1226 -12.74 29.15 73.66
C PRO A 1226 -12.87 30.50 74.38
N ILE A 1227 -13.39 31.51 73.69
CA ILE A 1227 -13.78 32.78 74.31
C ILE A 1227 -14.95 32.51 75.27
N PRO A 1228 -14.84 32.82 76.57
CA PRO A 1228 -15.92 32.60 77.53
C PRO A 1228 -17.04 33.62 77.28
N GLY A 1229 -18.18 33.19 76.74
CA GLY A 1229 -19.27 34.13 76.50
C GLY A 1229 -20.53 33.72 75.73
N LEU A 1230 -20.82 32.43 75.50
CA LEU A 1230 -22.12 32.00 74.96
C LEU A 1230 -22.56 30.67 75.62
N PRO A 1231 -23.83 30.53 76.07
CA PRO A 1231 -24.26 29.43 76.93
C PRO A 1231 -24.60 28.12 76.17
N ASN A 1232 -24.05 27.04 76.72
CA ASN A 1232 -24.47 25.63 76.80
C ASN A 1232 -25.57 25.12 75.82
N PRO A 1233 -25.29 24.05 75.02
CA PRO A 1233 -26.21 23.44 74.04
C PRO A 1233 -27.49 22.78 74.60
N ALA A 1234 -27.75 22.87 75.91
CA ALA A 1234 -28.96 22.33 76.55
C ALA A 1234 -30.24 23.18 76.30
N LEU A 1235 -30.13 24.36 75.67
CA LEU A 1235 -31.26 25.27 75.43
C LEU A 1235 -31.78 25.31 73.98
N LEU A 1236 -31.07 24.73 73.00
CA LEU A 1236 -31.56 24.64 71.62
C LEU A 1236 -32.45 23.41 71.38
N LEU A 1237 -32.26 22.35 72.18
CA LEU A 1237 -33.07 21.12 72.09
C LEU A 1237 -34.52 21.31 72.59
N LEU A 1238 -34.81 22.40 73.31
CA LEU A 1238 -36.13 22.75 73.81
C LEU A 1238 -36.90 23.72 72.90
N ALA A 1239 -36.24 24.31 71.89
CA ALA A 1239 -36.85 25.25 70.94
C ALA A 1239 -37.30 24.58 69.62
N LEU A 1240 -36.75 23.41 69.25
CA LEU A 1240 -37.14 22.70 68.02
C LEU A 1240 -38.23 21.63 68.23
N LEU A 1241 -38.58 21.29 69.48
CA LEU A 1241 -39.67 20.35 69.79
C LEU A 1241 -41.08 20.98 69.76
N MET A 1242 -41.23 22.30 69.51
CA MET A 1242 -42.53 22.99 69.54
C MET A 1242 -42.89 23.76 68.26
N ALA A 1243 -42.16 23.59 67.16
CA ALA A 1243 -42.49 24.21 65.88
C ALA A 1243 -42.40 23.19 64.72
N ILE A 1244 -43.27 22.18 64.74
CA ILE A 1244 -43.99 21.57 63.59
C ILE A 1244 -44.96 20.55 64.21
N THR A 1245 -46.05 21.07 64.78
CA THR A 1245 -47.36 20.46 64.64
C THR A 1245 -48.13 21.31 63.63
N GLY A 1246 -48.33 20.79 62.43
CA GLY A 1246 -49.36 21.23 61.50
C GLY A 1246 -49.01 22.37 60.53
N GLY A 1247 -48.76 22.01 59.27
CA GLY A 1247 -49.74 22.33 58.24
C GLY A 1247 -49.33 23.12 56.97
N TRP A 1248 -49.55 22.44 55.83
CA TRP A 1248 -50.12 22.94 54.56
C TRP A 1248 -49.27 23.74 53.53
N SER A 1249 -49.00 23.04 52.41
CA SER A 1249 -49.22 23.39 50.99
C SER A 1249 -48.65 24.66 50.32
N LEU A 1250 -47.85 24.41 49.28
CA LEU A 1250 -47.88 24.95 47.89
C LEU A 1250 -48.20 26.44 47.65
N ALA A 1251 -47.27 27.17 47.01
CA ALA A 1251 -47.47 27.76 45.68
C ALA A 1251 -46.19 28.44 45.13
N ARG A 1252 -46.04 28.32 43.79
CA ARG A 1252 -44.96 28.81 42.91
C ARG A 1252 -44.75 30.34 42.94
N PRO A 1253 -43.67 30.85 42.30
CA PRO A 1253 -43.95 31.58 41.06
C PRO A 1253 -42.98 31.32 39.89
N ARG A 1254 -43.55 31.42 38.68
CA ARG A 1254 -42.85 31.64 37.41
C ARG A 1254 -42.38 33.09 37.35
N LEU A 1255 -41.23 33.35 36.74
CA LEU A 1255 -41.05 34.54 35.91
C LEU A 1255 -40.01 34.29 34.81
N HIS A 1256 -40.33 34.86 33.65
CA HIS A 1256 -39.69 34.71 32.37
C HIS A 1256 -39.34 36.11 31.87
N ARG A 1257 -38.20 36.22 31.19
CA ARG A 1257 -37.85 37.21 30.15
C ARG A 1257 -37.60 38.68 30.50
N ARG A 1258 -36.36 39.09 30.22
CA ARG A 1258 -35.84 40.05 29.20
C ARG A 1258 -34.59 40.70 29.83
N TYR A 1259 -33.40 40.73 29.25
CA TYR A 1259 -32.94 40.66 27.86
C TYR A 1259 -31.77 39.69 27.73
#